data_AF-A0A939UFZ0-F1
#
_entry.id   AF-A0A939UFZ0-F1
#
_cell.length_a   1.000
_cell.length_b   1.000
_cell.length_c   1.000
_cell.angle_alpha   90.00
_cell.angle_beta   90.00
_cell.angle_gamma   90.00
#
_symmetry.space_group_name_H-M   'P 1'
#
loop_
_entity.id
_entity.type
_entity.pdbx_description
1 polymer ?
#
loop_
_entity_poly.entity_id
_entity_poly.type
_entity_poly.pdbx_seq_one_letter_code
_entity_poly.pdbx_strand_id
1 'polypeptide(L)'
;MKKLVTALMILLPLVFLVTLFTVTGITSITTQVAVTGIAITDKGDADGVFAFDIATYQPFNQSELGITVYPSEAKNKDYALTVTDVATGEASDVVALDEDGNFVLNDTGLVRLTYTTVDGGYTDSVLFAISSSGVLNFEPTMTDAYGEQIDLNRDGEVYTTANLSCGTYNLGTLLYPQATIAEKVTFACDEPGIKVNALTGEVTTYLGGSYTVDVTVKGIKGDITHQVVLNTRAQVADLAINGYANLSALSVAEGSTTTTIYLESLDALSPADIAAAGDYIQDFEVTALDDHRFAVTLTFADGHPANTSYTLTAGAATRNLSVQFVERTFYVYAQTNSQGLGEIVMLADSTMTLAADTDGQNWQYDWTLLSQQGEELSTGSGNVFDVSLAETGRYVLSINAYLPDEEDEDSILESHDLSRALIVTPRYTTLLFAESSQDTALSDVLAYPNKVFDESGNLVDQLFRPTLKDGTTVLDSWTDLVWSTSADSLATVRVGAQGAEVSIHATGKVTLTASWRYATVFGVDEEKARATYTFIAVDGVKVTNSTELQSAVDRNLAFVLAEDIHLGEDLFNHSTEVVSGIETTIRTPKYDKATMAAYLESWTHTIPTTWDWTYYKNNGYEHPDVRYILEFNANVYGNGHYISCEYITDMLDSTGNLYDFAVFRGPLNFVAANDPKNGISVAAVKGQDNICFLVRQDDITLENVVLKGCDDEALYIPDEQGNPQIDLTRLNYVGTTLEIMSNVDLHACRVQNGRTVVRAYGRDGINLSAGVVPLTERIRVSIDSCVLSNAREFILKLSTNRYLLGTKETPSPALTDASGKAYTQHNKSQCDALVNNEYFYSRYVLTDVTVRDSTLATSGLFTVGMESHFAGAMLTGNTTIGKSYMSGWYDLAATNYSAVLRLVGDVKLSDWKNIANVDSSTLIETAGNLADSMSFLNLDVGAMLTAVKENGGEAYRNVIKEVDGRVMAHGGIAMYGGGRNYHIVDTSEWAYAEYAATYNVNLNILANSSDPDLYAQGTLLPSAAGPYDFRFIMYDANSYEQTINQ
;
A
#
# COMPACT_ATOMS: atom_id res chain seq x y z
N MET A 1 76.24 38.83 7.71
CA MET A 1 75.62 37.48 7.67
C MET A 1 75.05 37.03 9.03
N LYS A 2 74.22 37.83 9.74
CA LYS A 2 73.61 37.40 11.03
C LYS A 2 72.17 37.88 11.27
N LYS A 3 71.43 38.27 10.22
CA LYS A 3 70.01 38.67 10.32
C LYS A 3 69.05 37.89 9.40
N LEU A 4 69.55 36.94 8.59
CA LEU A 4 68.72 36.10 7.70
C LEU A 4 68.44 34.69 8.24
N VAL A 5 69.13 34.26 9.32
CA VAL A 5 68.92 32.92 9.91
C VAL A 5 67.85 32.94 11.03
N THR A 6 67.67 34.07 11.72
CA THR A 6 66.68 34.19 12.80
C THR A 6 65.25 34.43 12.30
N ALA A 7 65.08 35.04 11.11
CA ALA A 7 63.76 35.16 10.49
C ALA A 7 63.25 33.82 9.93
N LEU A 8 64.16 32.96 9.43
CA LEU A 8 63.80 31.63 8.92
C LEU A 8 63.45 30.64 10.05
N MET A 9 64.05 30.78 11.24
CA MET A 9 63.76 29.94 12.41
C MET A 9 62.50 30.35 13.19
N ILE A 10 61.94 31.53 12.96
CA ILE A 10 60.67 31.96 13.58
C ILE A 10 59.48 31.73 12.62
N LEU A 11 59.71 31.73 11.30
CA LEU A 11 58.67 31.43 10.32
C LEU A 11 58.43 29.92 10.13
N LEU A 12 59.44 29.05 10.28
CA LEU A 12 59.23 27.60 10.11
C LEU A 12 58.32 26.96 11.18
N PRO A 13 58.39 27.30 12.49
CA PRO A 13 57.47 26.78 13.48
C PRO A 13 56.07 27.40 13.39
N LEU A 14 55.93 28.62 12.86
CA LEU A 14 54.62 29.26 12.68
C LEU A 14 53.87 28.72 11.44
N VAL A 15 54.60 28.39 10.38
CA VAL A 15 54.04 27.70 9.19
C VAL A 15 53.74 26.23 9.51
N PHE A 16 54.52 25.56 10.37
CA PHE A 16 54.16 24.25 10.92
C PHE A 16 53.03 24.31 11.96
N LEU A 17 52.87 25.40 12.73
CA LEU A 17 51.73 25.57 13.63
C LEU A 17 50.41 25.69 12.85
N VAL A 18 50.40 26.37 11.70
CA VAL A 18 49.20 26.48 10.86
C VAL A 18 48.90 25.18 10.08
N THR A 19 49.84 24.25 9.97
CA THR A 19 49.60 22.89 9.43
C THR A 19 49.46 21.79 10.48
N LEU A 20 49.71 22.07 11.77
CA LEU A 20 49.47 21.12 12.88
C LEU A 20 48.22 21.45 13.73
N PHE A 21 47.56 22.59 13.49
CA PHE A 21 46.25 22.90 14.10
C PHE A 21 45.04 22.36 13.32
N THR A 22 45.28 21.43 12.40
CA THR A 22 44.27 20.47 11.93
C THR A 22 44.57 19.11 12.56
N VAL A 23 44.38 18.99 13.87
CA VAL A 23 43.91 17.71 14.39
C VAL A 23 42.39 17.77 14.23
N THR A 24 41.95 17.67 12.98
CA THR A 24 40.62 17.17 12.65
C THR A 24 40.64 15.70 13.03
N GLY A 25 40.46 15.43 14.32
CA GLY A 25 40.05 14.11 14.78
C GLY A 25 38.58 13.89 14.44
N ILE A 26 38.22 14.07 13.18
CA ILE A 26 36.99 13.52 12.63
C ILE A 26 37.41 12.10 12.23
N THR A 27 37.39 11.18 13.18
CA THR A 27 37.31 9.76 12.83
C THR A 27 35.97 9.62 12.12
N SER A 28 36.01 9.51 10.80
CA SER A 28 34.81 9.26 10.00
C SER A 28 34.12 8.02 10.57
N ILE A 29 32.85 8.19 10.97
CA ILE A 29 32.03 7.05 11.38
C ILE A 29 31.56 6.41 10.08
N THR A 30 32.37 5.49 9.58
CA THR A 30 32.09 4.83 8.31
C THR A 30 31.17 3.64 8.59
N THR A 31 30.00 3.68 7.98
CA THR A 31 29.04 2.57 7.99
C THR A 31 28.98 1.94 6.59
N GLN A 32 28.49 0.70 6.51
CA GLN A 32 28.31 0.04 5.21
C GLN A 32 27.28 0.83 4.39
N VAL A 33 27.46 0.84 3.07
CA VAL A 33 26.49 1.47 2.16
C VAL A 33 25.18 0.70 2.24
N ALA A 34 24.20 1.30 2.90
CA ALA A 34 22.83 0.81 2.98
C ALA A 34 22.10 1.07 1.66
N VAL A 35 21.06 0.30 1.40
CA VAL A 35 20.14 0.59 0.30
C VAL A 35 19.44 1.93 0.55
N THR A 36 19.31 2.73 -0.50
CA THR A 36 18.57 4.01 -0.49
C THR A 36 17.42 4.03 -1.50
N GLY A 37 17.24 2.96 -2.29
CA GLY A 37 16.15 2.85 -3.25
C GLY A 37 16.17 1.54 -4.05
N ILE A 38 15.07 1.29 -4.74
CA ILE A 38 14.94 0.26 -5.78
C ILE A 38 14.19 0.87 -6.95
N ALA A 39 14.52 0.45 -8.18
CA ALA A 39 13.73 0.80 -9.35
C ALA A 39 13.62 -0.37 -10.31
N ILE A 40 12.44 -0.52 -10.87
CA ILE A 40 12.13 -1.32 -12.04
C ILE A 40 12.41 -0.42 -13.25
N THR A 41 13.39 -0.79 -14.07
CA THR A 41 13.83 0.06 -15.19
C THR A 41 12.99 -0.11 -16.45
N ASP A 42 12.30 -1.25 -16.60
CA ASP A 42 11.28 -1.45 -17.64
C ASP A 42 9.89 -1.50 -16.99
N LYS A 43 9.14 -0.41 -17.17
CA LYS A 43 7.78 -0.24 -16.66
C LYS A 43 6.69 -0.55 -17.69
N GLY A 44 7.04 -1.14 -18.83
CA GLY A 44 6.05 -1.48 -19.86
C GLY A 44 5.54 -0.22 -20.58
N ASP A 45 4.25 0.10 -20.45
CA ASP A 45 3.69 1.34 -20.98
C ASP A 45 4.12 2.58 -20.16
N ALA A 46 3.70 3.78 -20.60
CA ALA A 46 4.09 5.03 -19.96
C ALA A 46 3.61 5.19 -18.50
N ASP A 47 2.68 4.34 -18.05
CA ASP A 47 2.08 4.44 -16.72
C ASP A 47 2.47 3.26 -15.80
N GLY A 48 3.25 2.26 -16.24
CA GLY A 48 3.64 1.13 -15.39
C GLY A 48 2.85 -0.16 -15.60
N VAL A 49 2.20 -0.32 -16.76
CA VAL A 49 1.30 -1.45 -17.04
C VAL A 49 1.85 -2.34 -18.17
N PHE A 50 1.92 -3.64 -17.90
CA PHE A 50 2.12 -4.68 -18.91
C PHE A 50 0.77 -5.35 -19.22
N ALA A 51 0.36 -5.32 -20.49
CA ALA A 51 -0.82 -6.05 -20.93
C ALA A 51 -0.44 -7.37 -21.61
N PHE A 52 -1.03 -8.45 -21.14
CA PHE A 52 -0.86 -9.79 -21.70
C PHE A 52 -2.21 -10.36 -22.15
N ASP A 53 -2.17 -11.11 -23.25
CA ASP A 53 -3.27 -11.99 -23.65
C ASP A 53 -2.86 -13.42 -23.35
N ILE A 54 -3.47 -14.04 -22.35
CA ILE A 54 -3.16 -15.41 -21.92
C ILE A 54 -3.35 -16.43 -23.04
N ALA A 55 -4.23 -16.16 -24.01
CA ALA A 55 -4.48 -17.07 -25.12
C ALA A 55 -3.32 -17.14 -26.13
N THR A 56 -2.51 -16.08 -26.20
CA THR A 56 -1.39 -15.93 -27.14
C THR A 56 -0.05 -15.71 -26.43
N TYR A 57 -0.04 -15.79 -25.10
CA TYR A 57 1.09 -15.45 -24.24
C TYR A 57 2.37 -16.19 -24.62
N GLN A 58 3.46 -15.43 -24.66
CA GLN A 58 4.83 -15.95 -24.70
C GLN A 58 5.48 -15.65 -23.35
N PRO A 59 6.23 -16.62 -22.76
CA PRO A 59 6.84 -16.42 -21.45
C PRO A 59 7.68 -15.14 -21.37
N PHE A 60 7.38 -14.29 -20.39
CA PHE A 60 8.11 -13.08 -20.03
C PHE A 60 8.94 -13.39 -18.78
N ASN A 61 10.24 -13.08 -18.79
CA ASN A 61 11.15 -13.39 -17.70
C ASN A 61 11.27 -12.22 -16.72
N GLN A 62 11.38 -12.52 -15.42
CA GLN A 62 11.57 -11.51 -14.38
C GLN A 62 12.76 -10.57 -14.65
N SER A 63 13.84 -11.08 -15.22
CA SER A 63 15.02 -10.27 -15.52
C SER A 63 14.76 -9.17 -16.55
N GLU A 64 13.71 -9.28 -17.36
CA GLU A 64 13.32 -8.28 -18.36
C GLU A 64 12.75 -7.01 -17.71
N LEU A 65 12.28 -7.06 -16.46
CA LEU A 65 11.88 -5.87 -15.69
C LEU A 65 13.05 -4.96 -15.33
N GLY A 66 14.29 -5.48 -15.33
CA GLY A 66 15.49 -4.71 -15.05
C GLY A 66 15.51 -4.06 -13.66
N ILE A 67 15.34 -4.87 -12.61
CA ILE A 67 15.29 -4.41 -11.22
C ILE A 67 16.70 -3.99 -10.75
N THR A 68 16.83 -2.74 -10.30
CA THR A 68 18.08 -2.14 -9.84
C THR A 68 17.94 -1.60 -8.42
N VAL A 69 18.86 -1.98 -7.54
CA VAL A 69 18.95 -1.47 -6.16
C VAL A 69 19.99 -0.36 -6.08
N TYR A 70 19.64 0.75 -5.42
CA TYR A 70 20.48 1.94 -5.27
C TYR A 70 21.00 2.13 -3.84
N PRO A 71 22.19 2.72 -3.67
CA PRO A 71 23.16 2.94 -4.73
C PRO A 71 23.70 1.60 -5.26
N SER A 72 24.30 1.60 -6.45
CA SER A 72 24.77 0.37 -7.10
C SER A 72 25.86 -0.37 -6.31
N GLU A 73 26.40 0.27 -5.29
CA GLU A 73 27.43 -0.19 -4.36
C GLU A 73 26.84 -0.69 -3.03
N ALA A 74 25.51 -0.67 -2.87
CA ALA A 74 24.84 -1.16 -1.67
C ALA A 74 25.29 -2.60 -1.34
N LYS A 75 25.53 -2.88 -0.05
CA LYS A 75 26.09 -4.16 0.37
C LYS A 75 25.11 -5.32 0.22
N ASN A 76 23.85 -5.10 0.62
CA ASN A 76 22.77 -6.07 0.45
C ASN A 76 21.84 -5.56 -0.64
N LYS A 77 21.74 -6.29 -1.76
CA LYS A 77 20.88 -5.93 -2.90
C LYS A 77 19.74 -6.93 -3.08
N ASP A 78 19.54 -7.81 -2.11
CA ASP A 78 18.50 -8.81 -2.17
C ASP A 78 17.13 -8.11 -2.04
N TYR A 79 16.13 -8.66 -2.72
CA TYR A 79 14.76 -8.18 -2.70
C TYR A 79 13.78 -9.35 -2.76
N ALA A 80 12.55 -9.12 -2.31
CA ALA A 80 11.45 -10.07 -2.35
C ALA A 80 10.36 -9.58 -3.32
N LEU A 81 9.65 -10.51 -3.96
CA LEU A 81 8.48 -10.24 -4.79
C LEU A 81 7.20 -10.61 -4.02
N THR A 82 6.23 -9.70 -4.03
CA THR A 82 4.85 -9.97 -3.62
C THR A 82 3.91 -9.76 -4.81
N VAL A 83 2.94 -10.67 -5.00
CA VAL A 83 1.90 -10.58 -6.05
C VAL A 83 0.54 -10.42 -5.39
N THR A 84 -0.14 -9.30 -5.66
CA THR A 84 -1.44 -9.00 -5.08
C THR A 84 -2.47 -8.64 -6.14
N ASP A 85 -3.74 -8.92 -5.87
CA ASP A 85 -4.86 -8.44 -6.67
C ASP A 85 -5.04 -6.93 -6.44
N VAL A 86 -5.18 -6.16 -7.51
CA VAL A 86 -5.21 -4.69 -7.41
C VAL A 86 -6.48 -4.15 -6.75
N ALA A 87 -7.60 -4.85 -6.87
CA ALA A 87 -8.87 -4.39 -6.32
C ALA A 87 -8.96 -4.66 -4.81
N THR A 88 -8.48 -5.81 -4.37
CA THR A 88 -8.59 -6.29 -2.98
C THR A 88 -7.34 -6.04 -2.14
N GLY A 89 -6.16 -5.97 -2.77
CA GLY A 89 -4.86 -5.94 -2.09
C GLY A 89 -4.44 -7.28 -1.49
N GLU A 90 -5.24 -8.34 -1.67
CA GLU A 90 -4.94 -9.68 -1.17
C GLU A 90 -3.95 -10.41 -2.09
N ALA A 91 -3.27 -11.43 -1.56
CA ALA A 91 -2.35 -12.25 -2.35
C ALA A 91 -3.10 -12.93 -3.52
N SER A 92 -2.51 -12.89 -4.72
CA SER A 92 -3.11 -13.45 -5.93
C SER A 92 -2.22 -14.53 -6.54
N ASP A 93 -2.86 -15.57 -7.10
CA ASP A 93 -2.22 -16.67 -7.83
C ASP A 93 -2.40 -16.56 -9.36
N VAL A 94 -3.01 -15.47 -9.84
CA VAL A 94 -3.18 -15.18 -11.28
C VAL A 94 -1.84 -15.15 -12.00
N VAL A 95 -0.78 -14.70 -11.31
CA VAL A 95 0.61 -14.71 -11.79
C VAL A 95 1.50 -15.44 -10.79
N ALA A 96 2.36 -16.33 -11.28
CA ALA A 96 3.40 -16.99 -10.51
C ALA A 96 4.75 -16.94 -11.24
N LEU A 97 5.85 -17.24 -10.53
CA LEU A 97 7.16 -17.47 -11.13
C LEU A 97 7.46 -18.98 -11.20
N ASP A 98 7.98 -19.44 -12.33
CA ASP A 98 8.53 -20.79 -12.47
C ASP A 98 9.99 -20.89 -11.97
N GLU A 99 10.57 -22.10 -12.00
CA GLU A 99 11.95 -22.35 -11.55
C GLU A 99 13.02 -21.61 -12.37
N ASP A 100 12.69 -21.20 -13.60
CA ASP A 100 13.58 -20.47 -14.52
C ASP A 100 13.38 -18.94 -14.43
N GLY A 101 12.47 -18.48 -13.55
CA GLY A 101 12.15 -17.07 -13.35
C GLY A 101 11.22 -16.48 -14.41
N ASN A 102 10.49 -17.29 -15.17
CA ASN A 102 9.45 -16.82 -16.08
C ASN A 102 8.12 -16.66 -15.36
N PHE A 103 7.35 -15.65 -15.76
CA PHE A 103 5.99 -15.49 -15.31
C PHE A 103 5.07 -16.53 -15.95
N VAL A 104 4.27 -17.19 -15.13
CA VAL A 104 3.19 -18.10 -15.53
C VAL A 104 1.87 -17.41 -15.25
N LEU A 105 1.03 -17.28 -16.29
CA LEU A 105 -0.30 -16.69 -16.19
C LEU A 105 -1.33 -17.81 -16.02
N ASN A 106 -2.04 -17.84 -14.89
CA ASN A 106 -2.98 -18.91 -14.54
C ASN A 106 -4.44 -18.58 -14.87
N ASP A 107 -4.81 -17.30 -14.89
CA ASP A 107 -6.15 -16.82 -15.26
C ASP A 107 -6.07 -15.37 -15.78
N THR A 108 -7.21 -14.79 -16.16
CA THR A 108 -7.37 -13.36 -16.42
C THR A 108 -7.53 -12.57 -15.11
N GLY A 109 -7.02 -11.35 -15.08
CA GLY A 109 -7.14 -10.46 -13.93
C GLY A 109 -6.14 -9.31 -13.96
N LEU A 110 -6.17 -8.49 -12.92
CA LEU A 110 -5.24 -7.37 -12.74
C LEU A 110 -4.46 -7.57 -11.45
N VAL A 111 -3.14 -7.74 -11.57
CA VAL A 111 -2.27 -7.96 -10.40
C VAL A 111 -1.15 -6.92 -10.33
N ARG A 112 -0.75 -6.59 -9.10
CA ARG A 112 0.43 -5.79 -8.78
C ARG A 112 1.59 -6.72 -8.41
N LEU A 113 2.73 -6.49 -9.03
CA LEU A 113 4.00 -7.11 -8.64
C LEU A 113 4.81 -6.06 -7.90
N THR A 114 4.98 -6.24 -6.58
CA THR A 114 5.75 -5.33 -5.73
C THR A 114 7.07 -5.97 -5.35
N TYR A 115 8.17 -5.30 -5.68
CA TYR A 115 9.52 -5.66 -5.27
C TYR A 115 9.93 -4.85 -4.06
N THR A 116 10.33 -5.52 -2.98
CA THR A 116 10.76 -4.86 -1.75
C THR A 116 12.20 -5.25 -1.42
N THR A 117 13.09 -4.27 -1.22
CA THR A 117 14.46 -4.53 -0.80
C THR A 117 14.49 -5.11 0.61
N VAL A 118 15.34 -6.12 0.83
CA VAL A 118 15.54 -6.72 2.16
C VAL A 118 16.16 -5.70 3.11
N ASP A 119 17.10 -4.89 2.61
CA ASP A 119 17.69 -3.77 3.35
C ASP A 119 16.94 -2.46 3.03
N GLY A 120 16.52 -1.73 4.06
CA GLY A 120 15.84 -0.44 3.94
C GLY A 120 14.35 -0.46 3.52
N GLY A 121 13.80 -1.59 3.07
CA GLY A 121 12.37 -1.72 2.76
C GLY A 121 11.88 -0.80 1.62
N TYR A 122 12.73 -0.52 0.64
CA TYR A 122 12.36 0.27 -0.53
C TYR A 122 11.55 -0.60 -1.49
N THR A 123 10.54 0.00 -2.09
CA THR A 123 9.56 -0.67 -2.93
C THR A 123 9.53 -0.05 -4.32
N ASP A 124 9.32 -0.88 -5.32
CA ASP A 124 8.84 -0.44 -6.63
C ASP A 124 7.89 -1.51 -7.19
N SER A 125 6.94 -1.12 -8.03
CA SER A 125 5.92 -2.01 -8.56
C SER A 125 5.54 -1.74 -10.01
N VAL A 126 4.98 -2.78 -10.64
CA VAL A 126 4.34 -2.75 -11.96
C VAL A 126 3.02 -3.51 -11.92
N LEU A 127 2.11 -3.20 -12.85
CA LEU A 127 0.84 -3.92 -12.98
C LEU A 127 0.87 -4.86 -14.18
N PHE A 128 0.38 -6.08 -13.99
CA PHE A 128 0.10 -7.01 -15.08
C PHE A 128 -1.42 -7.06 -15.29
N ALA A 129 -1.86 -6.56 -16.45
CA ALA A 129 -3.23 -6.63 -16.94
C ALA A 129 -3.37 -7.84 -17.87
N ILE A 130 -4.00 -8.90 -17.38
CA ILE A 130 -4.07 -10.19 -18.09
C ILE A 130 -5.48 -10.39 -18.61
N SER A 131 -5.58 -10.34 -19.94
CA SER A 131 -6.80 -10.50 -20.71
C SER A 131 -6.79 -11.83 -21.48
N SER A 132 -7.90 -12.13 -22.15
CA SER A 132 -8.00 -13.28 -23.04
C SER A 132 -8.76 -12.90 -24.31
N SER A 133 -8.11 -13.07 -25.46
CA SER A 133 -8.74 -12.83 -26.77
C SER A 133 -9.78 -13.89 -27.14
N GLY A 134 -9.69 -15.10 -26.59
CA GLY A 134 -10.64 -16.18 -26.88
C GLY A 134 -10.55 -17.36 -25.91
N VAL A 135 -11.58 -18.19 -25.95
CA VAL A 135 -11.73 -19.33 -25.02
C VAL A 135 -10.63 -20.37 -25.29
N LEU A 136 -9.97 -20.81 -24.22
CA LEU A 136 -8.97 -21.88 -24.26
C LEU A 136 -9.59 -23.25 -23.97
N ASN A 137 -10.55 -23.31 -23.04
CA ASN A 137 -11.33 -24.50 -22.71
C ASN A 137 -12.67 -24.13 -22.06
N PHE A 138 -13.57 -25.07 -21.79
CA PHE A 138 -14.76 -24.82 -20.96
C PHE A 138 -15.20 -26.08 -20.19
N GLU A 139 -16.13 -25.91 -19.25
CA GLU A 139 -16.88 -27.01 -18.62
C GLU A 139 -18.38 -26.76 -18.80
N PRO A 140 -19.18 -27.74 -19.26
CA PRO A 140 -20.64 -27.61 -19.27
C PRO A 140 -21.19 -27.52 -17.85
N THR A 141 -22.23 -26.71 -17.68
CA THR A 141 -23.01 -26.60 -16.44
C THR A 141 -24.47 -26.89 -16.73
N MET A 142 -25.24 -27.27 -15.70
CA MET A 142 -26.67 -27.52 -15.86
C MET A 142 -27.45 -27.03 -14.65
N THR A 143 -28.62 -26.43 -14.90
CA THR A 143 -29.60 -26.06 -13.86
C THR A 143 -30.98 -26.60 -14.21
N ASP A 144 -31.82 -26.77 -13.19
CA ASP A 144 -33.23 -27.08 -13.37
C ASP A 144 -34.07 -25.83 -13.72
N ALA A 145 -35.39 -26.02 -13.91
CA ALA A 145 -36.31 -24.93 -14.21
C ALA A 145 -36.44 -23.86 -13.10
N TYR A 146 -35.94 -24.12 -11.88
CA TYR A 146 -35.93 -23.19 -10.75
C TYR A 146 -34.57 -22.51 -10.55
N GLY A 147 -33.57 -22.86 -11.37
CA GLY A 147 -32.21 -22.35 -11.28
C GLY A 147 -31.33 -23.10 -10.28
N GLU A 148 -31.76 -24.25 -9.77
CA GLU A 148 -30.95 -25.09 -8.89
C GLU A 148 -29.90 -25.86 -9.72
N GLN A 149 -28.65 -25.88 -9.25
CA GLN A 149 -27.54 -26.50 -9.97
C GLN A 149 -27.65 -28.04 -9.94
N ILE A 150 -27.40 -28.65 -11.10
CA ILE A 150 -27.39 -30.10 -11.30
C ILE A 150 -25.94 -30.54 -11.45
N ASP A 151 -25.52 -31.47 -10.59
CA ASP A 151 -24.18 -32.04 -10.65
C ASP A 151 -23.99 -32.90 -11.93
N LEU A 152 -22.90 -32.64 -12.63
CA LEU A 152 -22.46 -33.41 -13.79
C LEU A 152 -21.22 -34.23 -13.42
N ASN A 153 -21.27 -35.53 -13.67
CA ASN A 153 -20.09 -36.39 -13.50
C ASN A 153 -19.23 -36.32 -14.76
N ARG A 154 -17.97 -35.91 -14.61
CA ARG A 154 -17.02 -35.78 -15.71
C ARG A 154 -16.22 -37.07 -15.92
N ASP A 155 -16.19 -37.56 -17.16
CA ASP A 155 -15.26 -38.60 -17.65
C ASP A 155 -14.65 -38.13 -18.99
N GLY A 156 -13.48 -37.49 -18.91
CA GLY A 156 -12.85 -36.82 -20.05
C GLY A 156 -13.67 -35.63 -20.56
N GLU A 157 -14.15 -35.76 -21.80
CA GLU A 157 -14.93 -34.76 -22.56
C GLU A 157 -16.45 -35.01 -22.47
N VAL A 158 -16.86 -36.01 -21.71
CA VAL A 158 -18.26 -36.44 -21.54
C VAL A 158 -18.71 -36.13 -20.11
N TYR A 159 -19.87 -35.49 -20.00
CA TYR A 159 -20.50 -35.07 -18.76
C TYR A 159 -21.83 -35.79 -18.60
N THR A 160 -22.04 -36.53 -17.50
CA THR A 160 -23.21 -37.41 -17.34
C THR A 160 -24.01 -37.08 -16.09
N THR A 161 -25.33 -36.99 -16.27
CA THR A 161 -26.31 -36.82 -15.17
C THR A 161 -26.68 -38.17 -14.54
N ALA A 162 -27.00 -38.21 -13.24
CA ALA A 162 -27.32 -39.46 -12.55
C ALA A 162 -28.72 -40.03 -12.90
N ASN A 163 -29.79 -39.25 -12.68
CA ASN A 163 -31.15 -39.50 -13.18
C ASN A 163 -31.97 -38.20 -13.05
N LEU A 164 -32.56 -37.74 -14.14
CA LEU A 164 -33.44 -36.56 -14.21
C LEU A 164 -34.89 -37.01 -14.46
N SER A 165 -35.87 -36.22 -14.06
CA SER A 165 -37.25 -36.42 -14.53
C SER A 165 -37.39 -35.81 -15.93
N CYS A 166 -38.33 -36.26 -16.74
CA CYS A 166 -38.68 -35.49 -17.95
C CYS A 166 -39.17 -34.09 -17.56
N GLY A 167 -38.75 -33.07 -18.30
CA GLY A 167 -39.00 -31.67 -18.00
C GLY A 167 -38.02 -30.72 -18.69
N THR A 168 -38.06 -29.45 -18.27
CA THR A 168 -37.21 -28.38 -18.81
C THR A 168 -36.00 -28.14 -17.91
N TYR A 169 -34.84 -27.99 -18.55
CA TYR A 169 -33.53 -27.78 -17.94
C TYR A 169 -32.76 -26.73 -18.74
N ASN A 170 -31.74 -26.11 -18.14
CA ASN A 170 -30.86 -25.18 -18.85
C ASN A 170 -29.41 -25.69 -18.81
N LEU A 171 -28.83 -25.86 -20.00
CA LEU A 171 -27.40 -26.09 -20.17
C LEU A 171 -26.67 -24.75 -20.29
N GLY A 172 -25.56 -24.64 -19.59
CA GLY A 172 -24.65 -23.49 -19.65
C GLY A 172 -23.21 -23.94 -19.81
N THR A 173 -22.29 -22.97 -19.75
CA THR A 173 -20.85 -23.21 -19.82
C THR A 173 -20.12 -22.37 -18.79
N LEU A 174 -19.05 -22.93 -18.21
CA LEU A 174 -18.04 -22.23 -17.44
C LEU A 174 -16.77 -22.17 -18.30
N LEU A 175 -16.40 -20.97 -18.75
CA LEU A 175 -15.32 -20.79 -19.70
C LEU A 175 -13.96 -20.76 -18.98
N TYR A 176 -12.90 -21.16 -19.68
CA TYR A 176 -11.52 -20.96 -19.25
C TYR A 176 -10.77 -20.18 -20.33
N PRO A 177 -10.13 -19.04 -19.98
CA PRO A 177 -10.18 -18.34 -18.68
C PRO A 177 -11.58 -17.90 -18.23
N GLN A 178 -11.80 -17.72 -16.92
CA GLN A 178 -13.15 -17.59 -16.33
C GLN A 178 -13.89 -16.30 -16.70
N ALA A 179 -13.17 -15.25 -17.14
CA ALA A 179 -13.75 -13.97 -17.56
C ALA A 179 -13.83 -13.81 -19.10
N THR A 180 -13.48 -14.84 -19.87
CA THR A 180 -13.52 -14.76 -21.33
C THR A 180 -14.96 -14.81 -21.83
N ILE A 181 -15.30 -13.94 -22.78
CA ILE A 181 -16.61 -13.98 -23.44
C ILE A 181 -16.50 -14.89 -24.66
N ALA A 182 -17.34 -15.93 -24.72
CA ALA A 182 -17.43 -16.79 -25.90
C ALA A 182 -18.15 -16.05 -27.03
N GLU A 183 -17.51 -15.97 -28.20
CA GLU A 183 -18.11 -15.41 -29.42
C GLU A 183 -19.34 -16.19 -29.88
N LYS A 184 -19.34 -17.50 -29.65
CA LYS A 184 -20.43 -18.39 -30.03
C LYS A 184 -20.48 -19.60 -29.11
N VAL A 185 -21.69 -19.90 -28.64
CA VAL A 185 -22.03 -21.14 -27.95
C VAL A 185 -23.25 -21.74 -28.66
N THR A 186 -23.18 -23.03 -28.99
CA THR A 186 -24.31 -23.74 -29.62
C THR A 186 -24.56 -25.08 -28.97
N PHE A 187 -25.83 -25.45 -28.92
CA PHE A 187 -26.33 -26.69 -28.37
C PHE A 187 -27.05 -27.48 -29.46
N ALA A 188 -26.73 -28.77 -29.60
CA ALA A 188 -27.35 -29.60 -30.62
C ALA A 188 -27.70 -30.98 -30.08
N CYS A 189 -28.93 -31.43 -30.37
CA CYS A 189 -29.38 -32.80 -30.19
C CYS A 189 -30.46 -33.07 -31.24
N ASP A 190 -30.28 -34.11 -32.04
CA ASP A 190 -31.21 -34.52 -33.09
C ASP A 190 -31.78 -35.90 -32.76
N GLU A 191 -32.46 -35.99 -31.61
CA GLU A 191 -33.12 -37.20 -31.13
C GLU A 191 -34.61 -36.94 -30.85
N PRO A 192 -35.51 -37.90 -31.16
CA PRO A 192 -36.93 -37.74 -30.87
C PRO A 192 -37.21 -37.76 -29.36
N GLY A 193 -38.09 -36.86 -28.91
CA GLY A 193 -38.48 -36.75 -27.49
C GLY A 193 -37.64 -35.76 -26.67
N ILE A 194 -36.73 -35.01 -27.30
CA ILE A 194 -36.01 -33.88 -26.71
C ILE A 194 -36.10 -32.68 -27.66
N LYS A 195 -36.27 -31.48 -27.13
CA LYS A 195 -36.15 -30.20 -27.85
C LYS A 195 -35.01 -29.42 -27.20
N VAL A 196 -34.04 -28.98 -27.99
CA VAL A 196 -32.91 -28.16 -27.54
C VAL A 196 -32.96 -26.83 -28.27
N ASN A 197 -32.94 -25.73 -27.53
CA ASN A 197 -32.73 -24.42 -28.11
C ASN A 197 -31.24 -24.26 -28.42
N ALA A 198 -30.93 -24.10 -29.70
CA ALA A 198 -29.55 -24.11 -30.19
C ALA A 198 -28.68 -22.95 -29.70
N LEU A 199 -29.28 -21.85 -29.20
CA LEU A 199 -28.55 -20.67 -28.71
C LEU A 199 -28.62 -20.49 -27.19
N THR A 200 -29.77 -20.82 -26.57
CA THR A 200 -29.96 -20.57 -25.12
C THR A 200 -29.55 -21.74 -24.24
N GLY A 201 -29.42 -22.94 -24.80
CA GLY A 201 -29.16 -24.16 -24.03
C GLY A 201 -30.37 -24.66 -23.24
N GLU A 202 -31.56 -24.08 -23.44
CA GLU A 202 -32.79 -24.63 -22.88
C GLU A 202 -33.08 -26.00 -23.50
N VAL A 203 -33.26 -27.00 -22.66
CA VAL A 203 -33.52 -28.38 -23.03
C VAL A 203 -34.84 -28.81 -22.43
N THR A 204 -35.79 -29.22 -23.27
CA THR A 204 -37.05 -29.83 -22.82
C THR A 204 -37.10 -31.30 -23.23
N THR A 205 -37.28 -32.18 -22.26
CA THR A 205 -37.32 -33.63 -22.46
C THR A 205 -38.74 -34.15 -22.25
N TYR A 206 -39.28 -34.85 -23.24
CA TYR A 206 -40.66 -35.33 -23.31
C TYR A 206 -40.79 -36.85 -23.10
N LEU A 207 -39.70 -37.59 -23.25
CA LEU A 207 -39.63 -39.05 -23.08
C LEU A 207 -38.46 -39.40 -22.16
N GLY A 208 -38.56 -40.55 -21.49
CA GLY A 208 -37.45 -41.16 -20.76
C GLY A 208 -36.42 -41.74 -21.73
N GLY A 209 -35.15 -41.58 -21.39
CA GLY A 209 -34.05 -42.00 -22.26
C GLY A 209 -32.68 -41.44 -21.84
N SER A 210 -31.68 -41.75 -22.65
CA SER A 210 -30.33 -41.19 -22.54
C SER A 210 -30.07 -40.34 -23.78
N TYR A 211 -30.17 -39.03 -23.64
CA TYR A 211 -29.97 -38.07 -24.74
C TYR A 211 -28.56 -37.48 -24.69
N THR A 212 -27.88 -37.40 -25.82
CA THR A 212 -26.57 -36.73 -25.90
C THR A 212 -26.72 -35.36 -26.54
N VAL A 213 -26.42 -34.32 -25.78
CA VAL A 213 -26.39 -32.94 -26.26
C VAL A 213 -24.94 -32.54 -26.51
N ASP A 214 -24.61 -32.19 -27.76
CA ASP A 214 -23.32 -31.60 -28.10
C ASP A 214 -23.34 -30.12 -27.73
N VAL A 215 -22.45 -29.73 -26.80
CA VAL A 215 -22.22 -28.33 -26.42
C VAL A 215 -20.95 -27.90 -27.12
N THR A 216 -21.03 -26.89 -27.99
CA THR A 216 -19.89 -26.40 -28.76
C THR A 216 -19.63 -24.93 -28.46
N VAL A 217 -18.40 -24.60 -28.10
CA VAL A 217 -17.92 -23.23 -27.84
C VAL A 217 -16.84 -22.88 -28.86
N LYS A 218 -16.90 -21.66 -29.40
CA LYS A 218 -15.83 -21.14 -30.26
C LYS A 218 -14.58 -20.83 -29.45
N GLY A 219 -13.55 -21.66 -29.59
CA GLY A 219 -12.23 -21.44 -28.98
C GLY A 219 -11.25 -20.72 -29.91
N ILE A 220 -10.17 -20.18 -29.32
CA ILE A 220 -9.14 -19.42 -30.04
C ILE A 220 -8.36 -20.29 -31.07
N LYS A 221 -8.30 -21.60 -30.86
CA LYS A 221 -7.65 -22.57 -31.77
C LYS A 221 -8.64 -23.38 -32.63
N GLY A 222 -9.93 -23.04 -32.58
CA GLY A 222 -11.00 -23.79 -33.23
C GLY A 222 -12.15 -24.11 -32.27
N ASP A 223 -13.17 -24.80 -32.78
CA ASP A 223 -14.35 -25.16 -31.99
C ASP A 223 -13.97 -26.24 -30.95
N ILE A 224 -14.46 -26.06 -29.72
CA ILE A 224 -14.30 -27.00 -28.61
C ILE A 224 -15.67 -27.61 -28.36
N THR A 225 -15.78 -28.93 -28.36
CA THR A 225 -17.07 -29.64 -28.18
C THR A 225 -16.97 -30.62 -27.02
N HIS A 226 -17.91 -30.50 -26.08
CA HIS A 226 -18.13 -31.47 -25.01
C HIS A 226 -19.52 -32.08 -25.15
N GLN A 227 -19.68 -33.32 -24.67
CA GLN A 227 -20.95 -34.03 -24.74
C GLN A 227 -21.60 -34.08 -23.37
N VAL A 228 -22.87 -33.70 -23.29
CA VAL A 228 -23.68 -33.82 -22.06
C VAL A 228 -24.73 -34.91 -22.24
N VAL A 229 -24.61 -35.97 -21.45
CA VAL A 229 -25.53 -37.12 -21.44
C VAL A 229 -26.61 -36.93 -20.38
N LEU A 230 -27.84 -36.76 -20.85
CA LEU A 230 -29.05 -36.56 -20.06
C LEU A 230 -29.79 -37.88 -19.86
N ASN A 231 -29.68 -38.47 -18.67
CA ASN A 231 -30.40 -39.68 -18.29
C ASN A 231 -31.75 -39.29 -17.67
N THR A 232 -32.80 -39.27 -18.47
CA THR A 232 -34.14 -38.83 -18.07
C THR A 232 -35.10 -39.99 -17.85
N ARG A 233 -36.10 -39.78 -16.98
CA ARG A 233 -37.16 -40.73 -16.67
C ARG A 233 -38.53 -40.06 -16.74
N ALA A 234 -39.42 -40.64 -17.53
CA ALA A 234 -40.82 -40.26 -17.52
C ALA A 234 -41.54 -40.80 -16.28
N GLN A 235 -42.59 -40.12 -15.84
CA GLN A 235 -43.44 -40.53 -14.73
C GLN A 235 -44.48 -41.56 -15.20
N VAL A 236 -44.02 -42.76 -15.58
CA VAL A 236 -44.91 -43.80 -16.14
C VAL A 236 -45.57 -44.60 -15.01
N ALA A 237 -46.89 -44.42 -14.82
CA ALA A 237 -47.71 -45.30 -13.98
C ALA A 237 -48.36 -46.43 -14.80
N ASP A 238 -49.04 -46.05 -15.88
CA ASP A 238 -49.67 -46.85 -16.93
C ASP A 238 -49.40 -46.20 -18.31
N LEU A 239 -49.52 -44.87 -18.37
CA LEU A 239 -49.19 -44.00 -19.52
C LEU A 239 -48.68 -42.64 -19.03
N ALA A 240 -47.60 -42.13 -19.62
CA ALA A 240 -47.12 -40.76 -19.48
C ALA A 240 -47.30 -39.99 -20.80
N ILE A 241 -47.69 -38.71 -20.70
CA ILE A 241 -47.82 -37.78 -21.83
C ILE A 241 -46.81 -36.65 -21.61
N ASN A 242 -45.92 -36.42 -22.59
CA ASN A 242 -44.79 -35.49 -22.50
C ASN A 242 -43.99 -35.67 -21.19
N GLY A 243 -43.83 -36.91 -20.75
CA GLY A 243 -43.07 -37.26 -19.54
C GLY A 243 -43.86 -37.22 -18.22
N TYR A 244 -45.11 -36.74 -18.24
CA TYR A 244 -45.94 -36.57 -17.04
C TYR A 244 -47.06 -37.62 -16.95
N ALA A 245 -47.27 -38.19 -15.76
CA ALA A 245 -48.35 -39.16 -15.50
C ALA A 245 -49.77 -38.54 -15.62
N ASN A 246 -49.88 -37.25 -15.29
CA ASN A 246 -51.12 -36.51 -15.08
C ASN A 246 -51.10 -35.14 -15.78
N LEU A 247 -50.60 -35.08 -17.02
CA LEU A 247 -50.72 -33.85 -17.81
C LEU A 247 -52.20 -33.56 -18.08
N SER A 248 -52.73 -32.46 -17.53
CA SER A 248 -54.15 -32.10 -17.64
C SER A 248 -54.44 -31.08 -18.75
N ALA A 249 -53.42 -30.35 -19.19
CA ALA A 249 -53.54 -29.36 -20.25
C ALA A 249 -52.25 -29.29 -21.09
N LEU A 250 -52.42 -28.91 -22.35
CA LEU A 250 -51.38 -28.69 -23.34
C LEU A 250 -51.61 -27.30 -23.92
N SER A 251 -50.61 -26.44 -23.83
CA SER A 251 -50.65 -25.14 -24.50
C SER A 251 -50.20 -25.33 -25.94
N VAL A 252 -51.00 -24.82 -26.87
CA VAL A 252 -50.73 -24.80 -28.31
C VAL A 252 -50.91 -23.36 -28.76
N ALA A 253 -50.10 -22.89 -29.70
CA ALA A 253 -50.26 -21.54 -30.22
C ALA A 253 -51.61 -21.38 -30.94
N GLU A 254 -52.27 -20.24 -30.74
CA GLU A 254 -53.49 -19.87 -31.44
C GLU A 254 -53.27 -19.92 -32.97
N GLY A 255 -54.26 -20.45 -33.70
CA GLY A 255 -54.17 -20.66 -35.16
C GLY A 255 -53.40 -21.91 -35.60
N SER A 256 -52.74 -22.65 -34.70
CA SER A 256 -52.08 -23.90 -35.08
C SER A 256 -53.08 -24.97 -35.52
N THR A 257 -52.88 -25.51 -36.72
CA THR A 257 -53.71 -26.60 -37.29
C THR A 257 -53.26 -27.99 -36.83
N THR A 258 -52.04 -28.12 -36.29
CA THR A 258 -51.51 -29.38 -35.75
C THR A 258 -50.67 -29.18 -34.49
N THR A 259 -50.49 -30.24 -33.70
CA THR A 259 -49.50 -30.31 -32.60
C THR A 259 -49.02 -31.73 -32.39
N THR A 260 -47.81 -31.94 -31.85
CA THR A 260 -47.28 -33.28 -31.53
C THR A 260 -47.14 -33.47 -30.03
N ILE A 261 -47.63 -34.60 -29.52
CA ILE A 261 -47.42 -35.05 -28.14
C ILE A 261 -46.63 -36.36 -28.13
N TYR A 262 -45.84 -36.57 -27.09
CA TYR A 262 -45.05 -37.79 -26.90
C TYR A 262 -45.67 -38.65 -25.81
N LEU A 263 -45.72 -39.96 -26.06
CA LEU A 263 -46.32 -40.96 -25.18
C LEU A 263 -45.29 -41.99 -24.77
N GLU A 264 -45.31 -42.36 -23.48
CA GLU A 264 -44.52 -43.47 -22.95
C GLU A 264 -45.42 -44.38 -22.11
N SER A 265 -45.50 -45.66 -22.49
CA SER A 265 -46.36 -46.65 -21.82
C SER A 265 -45.54 -47.74 -21.13
N LEU A 266 -46.08 -48.25 -20.02
CA LEU A 266 -45.52 -49.41 -19.33
C LEU A 266 -45.70 -50.70 -20.14
N ASP A 267 -46.80 -50.79 -20.89
CA ASP A 267 -47.11 -51.93 -21.74
C ASP A 267 -46.48 -51.74 -23.13
N ALA A 268 -46.13 -52.86 -23.79
CA ALA A 268 -45.70 -52.83 -25.19
C ALA A 268 -46.94 -52.68 -26.09
N LEU A 269 -46.97 -51.66 -26.92
CA LEU A 269 -48.11 -51.27 -27.76
C LEU A 269 -47.71 -51.22 -29.25
N SER A 270 -48.70 -51.25 -30.13
CA SER A 270 -48.55 -50.90 -31.55
C SER A 270 -49.25 -49.56 -31.84
N PRO A 271 -48.92 -48.85 -32.94
CA PRO A 271 -49.63 -47.62 -33.32
C PRO A 271 -51.16 -47.78 -33.40
N ALA A 272 -51.66 -48.98 -33.71
CA ALA A 272 -53.10 -49.26 -33.78
C ALA A 272 -53.79 -49.33 -32.40
N ASP A 273 -53.03 -49.46 -31.32
CA ASP A 273 -53.53 -49.46 -29.94
C ASP A 273 -53.65 -48.04 -29.36
N ILE A 274 -53.30 -47.02 -30.15
CA ILE A 274 -53.33 -45.61 -29.77
C ILE A 274 -54.38 -44.88 -30.60
N ALA A 275 -55.25 -44.14 -29.92
CA ALA A 275 -56.27 -43.31 -30.56
C ALA A 275 -56.46 -41.99 -29.82
N ALA A 276 -56.65 -40.91 -30.58
CA ALA A 276 -57.07 -39.62 -30.06
C ALA A 276 -58.49 -39.27 -30.54
N ALA A 277 -59.35 -38.77 -29.66
CA ALA A 277 -60.71 -38.37 -29.98
C ALA A 277 -61.12 -37.10 -29.25
N GLY A 278 -61.85 -36.20 -29.92
CA GLY A 278 -62.38 -34.97 -29.33
C GLY A 278 -63.25 -34.21 -30.34
N ASP A 279 -64.10 -33.30 -29.87
CA ASP A 279 -65.09 -32.59 -30.70
C ASP A 279 -64.48 -31.75 -31.84
N TYR A 280 -63.19 -31.44 -31.75
CA TYR A 280 -62.46 -30.58 -32.70
C TYR A 280 -61.14 -31.20 -33.19
N ILE A 281 -60.94 -32.52 -33.04
CA ILE A 281 -59.83 -33.24 -33.69
C ILE A 281 -60.32 -33.70 -35.06
N GLN A 282 -59.69 -33.21 -36.12
CA GLN A 282 -59.98 -33.60 -37.51
C GLN A 282 -59.32 -34.93 -37.85
N ASP A 283 -58.07 -35.12 -37.44
CA ASP A 283 -57.30 -36.34 -37.68
C ASP A 283 -56.21 -36.51 -36.61
N PHE A 284 -55.61 -37.69 -36.52
CA PHE A 284 -54.39 -37.91 -35.75
C PHE A 284 -53.48 -38.93 -36.43
N GLU A 285 -52.17 -38.71 -36.34
CA GLU A 285 -51.15 -39.62 -36.85
C GLU A 285 -50.28 -40.13 -35.70
N VAL A 286 -50.04 -41.45 -35.66
CA VAL A 286 -49.21 -42.09 -34.62
C VAL A 286 -47.94 -42.64 -35.25
N THR A 287 -46.80 -42.15 -34.80
CA THR A 287 -45.46 -42.61 -35.18
C THR A 287 -44.87 -43.40 -34.01
N ALA A 288 -44.62 -44.70 -34.21
CA ALA A 288 -43.88 -45.50 -33.23
C ALA A 288 -42.39 -45.11 -33.25
N LEU A 289 -41.86 -44.78 -32.08
CA LEU A 289 -40.42 -44.61 -31.87
C LEU A 289 -39.80 -45.96 -31.45
N ASP A 290 -40.51 -46.70 -30.59
CA ASP A 290 -40.30 -48.11 -30.27
C ASP A 290 -41.61 -48.74 -29.72
N ASP A 291 -41.53 -49.94 -29.14
CA ASP A 291 -42.69 -50.68 -28.63
C ASP A 291 -43.34 -50.02 -27.39
N HIS A 292 -42.71 -49.03 -26.76
CA HIS A 292 -43.19 -48.33 -25.56
C HIS A 292 -43.34 -46.82 -25.72
N ARG A 293 -42.68 -46.23 -26.73
CA ARG A 293 -42.63 -44.78 -26.96
C ARG A 293 -43.18 -44.40 -28.33
N PHE A 294 -44.04 -43.38 -28.35
CA PHE A 294 -44.77 -42.95 -29.55
C PHE A 294 -44.83 -41.43 -29.65
N ALA A 295 -44.83 -40.89 -30.86
CA ALA A 295 -45.21 -39.51 -31.15
C ALA A 295 -46.60 -39.50 -31.79
N VAL A 296 -47.49 -38.66 -31.29
CA VAL A 296 -48.87 -38.51 -31.78
C VAL A 296 -49.07 -37.08 -32.25
N THR A 297 -49.23 -36.91 -33.56
CA THR A 297 -49.57 -35.63 -34.17
C THR A 297 -51.09 -35.51 -34.23
N LEU A 298 -51.64 -34.50 -33.58
CA LEU A 298 -53.05 -34.15 -33.62
C LEU A 298 -53.29 -33.09 -34.69
N THR A 299 -54.32 -33.26 -35.51
CA THR A 299 -54.80 -32.26 -36.47
C THR A 299 -56.13 -31.70 -36.00
N PHE A 300 -56.23 -30.38 -35.92
CA PHE A 300 -57.40 -29.68 -35.41
C PHE A 300 -58.33 -29.25 -36.54
N ALA A 301 -59.64 -29.32 -36.31
CA ALA A 301 -60.62 -28.84 -37.27
C ALA A 301 -60.68 -27.30 -37.29
N ASP A 302 -60.93 -26.73 -38.47
CA ASP A 302 -61.15 -25.28 -38.65
C ASP A 302 -62.21 -24.74 -37.67
N GLY A 303 -61.93 -23.58 -37.07
CA GLY A 303 -62.86 -22.92 -36.13
C GLY A 303 -62.95 -23.57 -34.75
N HIS A 304 -61.91 -24.30 -34.32
CA HIS A 304 -61.81 -24.83 -32.96
C HIS A 304 -61.91 -23.69 -31.90
N PRO A 305 -62.50 -23.95 -30.72
CA PRO A 305 -62.55 -22.97 -29.64
C PRO A 305 -61.15 -22.76 -29.03
N ALA A 306 -60.96 -21.64 -28.33
CA ALA A 306 -59.71 -21.32 -27.62
C ALA A 306 -59.27 -22.39 -26.61
N ASN A 307 -60.20 -23.22 -26.11
CA ASN A 307 -59.90 -24.40 -25.31
C ASN A 307 -60.73 -25.58 -25.81
N THR A 308 -60.09 -26.70 -26.15
CA THR A 308 -60.76 -27.94 -26.54
C THR A 308 -60.27 -29.11 -25.68
N SER A 309 -61.14 -30.07 -25.39
CA SER A 309 -60.76 -31.28 -24.66
C SER A 309 -60.63 -32.46 -25.62
N TYR A 310 -59.60 -33.26 -25.45
CA TYR A 310 -59.49 -34.54 -26.13
C TYR A 310 -59.18 -35.67 -25.15
N THR A 311 -59.60 -36.86 -25.57
CA THR A 311 -59.36 -38.11 -24.90
C THR A 311 -58.34 -38.89 -25.71
N LEU A 312 -57.22 -39.20 -25.06
CA LEU A 312 -56.20 -40.08 -25.59
C LEU A 312 -56.39 -41.47 -24.98
N THR A 313 -56.40 -42.49 -25.82
CA THR A 313 -56.41 -43.90 -25.41
C THR A 313 -55.13 -44.56 -25.92
N ALA A 314 -54.42 -45.27 -25.05
CA ALA A 314 -53.27 -46.09 -25.40
C ALA A 314 -53.37 -47.42 -24.64
N GLY A 315 -53.66 -48.51 -25.37
CA GLY A 315 -53.98 -49.80 -24.76
C GLY A 315 -55.20 -49.73 -23.83
N ALA A 316 -55.02 -50.06 -22.54
CA ALA A 316 -56.08 -49.97 -21.53
C ALA A 316 -56.16 -48.60 -20.82
N ALA A 317 -55.17 -47.72 -21.03
CA ALA A 317 -55.10 -46.43 -20.38
C ALA A 317 -55.88 -45.37 -21.17
N THR A 318 -56.62 -44.50 -20.47
CA THR A 318 -57.32 -43.37 -21.05
C THR A 318 -56.97 -42.09 -20.27
N ARG A 319 -56.68 -41.01 -20.99
CA ARG A 319 -56.35 -39.69 -20.42
C ARG A 319 -57.17 -38.60 -21.10
N ASN A 320 -57.69 -37.67 -20.30
CA ASN A 320 -58.34 -36.47 -20.81
C ASN A 320 -57.38 -35.30 -20.67
N LEU A 321 -57.18 -34.57 -21.76
CA LEU A 321 -56.30 -33.42 -21.79
C LEU A 321 -57.01 -32.23 -22.44
N SER A 322 -56.83 -31.05 -21.87
CA SER A 322 -57.31 -29.80 -22.45
C SER A 322 -56.23 -29.17 -23.33
N VAL A 323 -56.45 -29.05 -24.64
CA VAL A 323 -55.64 -28.18 -25.49
C VAL A 323 -56.12 -26.74 -25.29
N GLN A 324 -55.18 -25.87 -24.96
CA GLN A 324 -55.42 -24.44 -24.78
C GLN A 324 -54.68 -23.70 -25.89
N PHE A 325 -55.45 -23.08 -26.78
CA PHE A 325 -54.93 -22.22 -27.85
C PHE A 325 -54.67 -20.84 -27.27
N VAL A 326 -53.40 -20.51 -27.11
CA VAL A 326 -52.93 -19.27 -26.47
C VAL A 326 -52.31 -18.35 -27.50
N GLU A 327 -52.54 -17.04 -27.32
CA GLU A 327 -52.01 -16.00 -28.20
C GLU A 327 -50.50 -16.19 -28.40
N ARG A 328 -50.07 -16.21 -29.67
CA ARG A 328 -48.70 -16.53 -30.03
C ARG A 328 -47.77 -15.38 -29.65
N THR A 329 -46.74 -15.67 -28.88
CA THR A 329 -45.66 -14.73 -28.59
C THR A 329 -44.47 -15.08 -29.48
N PHE A 330 -43.95 -14.09 -30.22
CA PHE A 330 -42.75 -14.28 -31.05
C PHE A 330 -41.50 -13.93 -30.24
N TYR A 331 -40.62 -14.92 -30.09
CA TYR A 331 -39.39 -14.81 -29.33
C TYR A 331 -38.20 -14.65 -30.27
N VAL A 332 -37.27 -13.79 -29.88
CA VAL A 332 -36.01 -13.53 -30.61
C VAL A 332 -34.87 -13.80 -29.66
N TYR A 333 -34.34 -15.01 -29.73
CA TYR A 333 -33.28 -15.45 -28.85
C TYR A 333 -31.92 -14.97 -29.34
N ALA A 334 -31.09 -14.64 -28.36
CA ALA A 334 -29.68 -14.39 -28.52
C ALA A 334 -28.97 -15.00 -27.30
N GLN A 335 -27.66 -15.22 -27.40
CA GLN A 335 -26.85 -15.64 -26.26
C GLN A 335 -27.02 -14.71 -25.04
N THR A 336 -27.21 -13.41 -25.28
CA THR A 336 -27.41 -12.37 -24.26
C THR A 336 -28.88 -12.13 -23.89
N ASN A 337 -29.81 -12.83 -24.53
CA ASN A 337 -31.24 -12.71 -24.29
C ASN A 337 -31.93 -14.08 -24.44
N SER A 338 -31.82 -14.89 -23.39
CA SER A 338 -32.40 -16.23 -23.34
C SER A 338 -33.92 -16.25 -23.25
N GLN A 339 -34.54 -15.15 -22.81
CA GLN A 339 -36.00 -15.03 -22.69
C GLN A 339 -36.69 -14.65 -24.00
N GLY A 340 -35.92 -14.24 -25.02
CA GLY A 340 -36.44 -13.87 -26.34
C GLY A 340 -37.26 -12.56 -26.38
N LEU A 341 -37.26 -11.80 -25.28
CA LEU A 341 -38.08 -10.60 -25.07
C LEU A 341 -37.20 -9.43 -24.61
N GLY A 342 -37.60 -8.19 -24.91
CA GLY A 342 -36.91 -6.99 -24.41
C GLY A 342 -35.73 -6.54 -25.25
N GLU A 343 -34.71 -5.97 -24.61
CA GLU A 343 -33.51 -5.45 -25.27
C GLU A 343 -32.50 -6.58 -25.50
N ILE A 344 -31.74 -6.50 -26.60
CA ILE A 344 -30.64 -7.41 -26.93
C ILE A 344 -29.35 -6.61 -26.82
N VAL A 345 -28.33 -7.15 -26.16
CA VAL A 345 -27.03 -6.50 -26.01
C VAL A 345 -25.98 -7.31 -26.75
N MET A 346 -25.12 -6.67 -27.52
CA MET A 346 -24.02 -7.31 -28.25
C MET A 346 -22.71 -6.53 -28.09
N LEU A 347 -21.59 -7.20 -28.32
CA LEU A 347 -20.27 -6.55 -28.34
C LEU A 347 -19.99 -5.92 -29.70
N ALA A 348 -19.36 -4.75 -29.69
CA ALA A 348 -18.76 -4.16 -30.89
C ALA A 348 -17.70 -5.11 -31.49
N ASP A 349 -17.52 -5.03 -32.81
CA ASP A 349 -16.57 -5.83 -33.58
C ASP A 349 -16.74 -7.35 -33.44
N SER A 350 -17.93 -7.79 -33.04
CA SER A 350 -18.31 -9.21 -32.94
C SER A 350 -19.49 -9.54 -33.86
N THR A 351 -19.65 -10.82 -34.16
CA THR A 351 -20.84 -11.36 -34.82
C THR A 351 -21.76 -11.98 -33.78
N MET A 352 -23.03 -11.57 -33.77
CA MET A 352 -24.06 -12.18 -32.94
C MET A 352 -25.07 -12.90 -33.83
N THR A 353 -25.33 -14.17 -33.52
CA THR A 353 -26.42 -14.94 -34.12
C THR A 353 -27.70 -14.70 -33.32
N LEU A 354 -28.75 -14.29 -34.02
CA LEU A 354 -30.11 -14.18 -33.52
C LEU A 354 -30.95 -15.31 -34.10
N ALA A 355 -31.83 -15.91 -33.31
CA ALA A 355 -32.78 -16.91 -33.79
C ALA A 355 -34.20 -16.55 -33.37
N ALA A 356 -35.14 -16.60 -34.31
CA ALA A 356 -36.55 -16.50 -34.00
C ALA A 356 -37.11 -17.89 -33.69
N ASP A 357 -37.96 -17.96 -32.66
CA ASP A 357 -38.67 -19.18 -32.29
C ASP A 357 -40.16 -19.05 -32.56
N THR A 358 -40.67 -20.04 -33.29
CA THR A 358 -42.09 -20.26 -33.51
C THR A 358 -42.38 -21.73 -33.28
N ASP A 359 -43.15 -22.02 -32.25
CA ASP A 359 -43.73 -23.34 -31.95
C ASP A 359 -44.79 -23.78 -32.98
N GLY A 360 -44.48 -23.69 -34.28
CA GLY A 360 -45.31 -24.19 -35.39
C GLY A 360 -44.48 -24.29 -36.67
N GLN A 361 -44.66 -25.39 -37.42
CA GLN A 361 -44.01 -25.53 -38.71
C GLN A 361 -44.54 -24.47 -39.70
N ASN A 362 -43.66 -23.98 -40.58
CA ASN A 362 -43.93 -23.14 -41.77
C ASN A 362 -43.88 -21.60 -41.64
N TRP A 363 -43.53 -21.01 -40.50
CA TRP A 363 -43.30 -19.56 -40.42
C TRP A 363 -41.97 -19.13 -41.06
N GLN A 364 -42.00 -18.03 -41.81
CA GLN A 364 -40.86 -17.36 -42.40
C GLN A 364 -40.62 -16.02 -41.72
N TYR A 365 -39.39 -15.52 -41.80
CA TYR A 365 -38.99 -14.28 -41.15
C TYR A 365 -38.13 -13.44 -42.07
N ASP A 366 -38.42 -12.13 -42.10
CA ASP A 366 -37.56 -11.12 -42.69
C ASP A 366 -37.04 -10.20 -41.59
N TRP A 367 -35.73 -9.93 -41.64
CA TRP A 367 -35.00 -9.14 -40.66
C TRP A 367 -34.53 -7.85 -41.32
N THR A 368 -34.63 -6.74 -40.59
CA THR A 368 -34.08 -5.45 -41.01
C THR A 368 -33.46 -4.75 -39.81
N LEU A 369 -32.16 -4.53 -39.88
CA LEU A 369 -31.42 -3.75 -38.89
C LEU A 369 -31.38 -2.29 -39.32
N LEU A 370 -31.80 -1.40 -38.41
CA LEU A 370 -31.92 0.03 -38.63
C LEU A 370 -31.03 0.81 -37.66
N SER A 371 -30.42 1.90 -38.14
CA SER A 371 -29.82 2.93 -37.28
C SER A 371 -30.90 3.68 -36.50
N GLN A 372 -30.54 4.47 -35.48
CA GLN A 372 -31.52 5.33 -34.78
C GLN A 372 -32.20 6.35 -35.69
N GLN A 373 -31.56 6.69 -36.81
CA GLN A 373 -32.09 7.63 -37.79
C GLN A 373 -33.01 6.93 -38.82
N GLY A 374 -33.20 5.62 -38.70
CA GLY A 374 -34.04 4.81 -39.58
C GLY A 374 -33.35 4.39 -40.88
N GLU A 375 -32.02 4.49 -40.96
CA GLU A 375 -31.26 4.01 -42.11
C GLU A 375 -31.08 2.49 -42.03
N GLU A 376 -31.35 1.79 -43.14
CA GLU A 376 -31.14 0.35 -43.24
C GLU A 376 -29.65 0.02 -43.30
N LEU A 377 -29.21 -0.84 -42.36
CA LEU A 377 -27.82 -1.27 -42.22
C LEU A 377 -27.60 -2.69 -42.74
N SER A 378 -28.57 -3.59 -42.52
CA SER A 378 -28.50 -4.99 -42.94
C SER A 378 -29.90 -5.61 -43.02
N THR A 379 -30.06 -6.60 -43.89
CA THR A 379 -31.29 -7.40 -44.05
C THR A 379 -30.96 -8.88 -44.14
N GLY A 380 -31.92 -9.72 -43.77
CA GLY A 380 -31.79 -11.18 -43.85
C GLY A 380 -33.14 -11.86 -43.89
N SER A 381 -33.17 -13.14 -44.24
CA SER A 381 -34.39 -13.96 -44.24
C SER A 381 -34.14 -15.35 -43.65
N GLY A 382 -35.21 -15.97 -43.15
CA GLY A 382 -35.17 -17.26 -42.45
C GLY A 382 -35.16 -17.10 -40.93
N ASN A 383 -35.21 -18.21 -40.20
CA ASN A 383 -35.33 -18.20 -38.73
C ASN A 383 -34.06 -17.80 -37.96
N VAL A 384 -32.95 -17.57 -38.67
CA VAL A 384 -31.65 -17.16 -38.09
C VAL A 384 -31.13 -15.93 -38.81
N PHE A 385 -30.57 -14.99 -38.05
CA PHE A 385 -29.98 -13.76 -38.58
C PHE A 385 -28.67 -13.43 -37.86
N ASP A 386 -27.57 -13.38 -38.62
CA ASP A 386 -26.26 -12.99 -38.11
C ASP A 386 -26.05 -11.47 -38.29
N VAL A 387 -25.75 -10.79 -37.19
CA VAL A 387 -25.50 -9.33 -37.15
C VAL A 387 -24.06 -9.07 -36.76
N SER A 388 -23.40 -8.11 -37.42
CA SER A 388 -22.08 -7.61 -37.05
C SER A 388 -22.06 -6.09 -37.11
N LEU A 389 -21.65 -5.45 -36.01
CA LEU A 389 -21.61 -4.00 -35.87
C LEU A 389 -20.30 -3.59 -35.20
N ALA A 390 -19.60 -2.63 -35.79
CA ALA A 390 -18.36 -2.07 -35.24
C ALA A 390 -18.62 -0.87 -34.32
N GLU A 391 -19.63 -0.06 -34.64
CA GLU A 391 -19.93 1.15 -33.86
C GLU A 391 -20.80 0.82 -32.64
N THR A 392 -20.37 1.33 -31.48
CA THR A 392 -21.14 1.25 -30.23
C THR A 392 -22.35 2.18 -30.31
N GLY A 393 -23.46 1.77 -29.71
CA GLY A 393 -24.67 2.59 -29.68
C GLY A 393 -25.93 1.77 -29.54
N ARG A 394 -27.07 2.39 -29.86
CA ARG A 394 -28.38 1.73 -29.82
C ARG A 394 -28.98 1.72 -31.22
N TYR A 395 -29.48 0.57 -31.65
CA TYR A 395 -30.03 0.28 -32.96
C TYR A 395 -31.44 -0.31 -32.82
N VAL A 396 -32.17 -0.39 -33.93
CA VAL A 396 -33.51 -0.97 -33.97
C VAL A 396 -33.49 -2.19 -34.88
N LEU A 397 -33.84 -3.35 -34.33
CA LEU A 397 -34.06 -4.57 -35.09
C LEU A 397 -35.55 -4.68 -35.39
N SER A 398 -35.91 -4.61 -36.68
CA SER A 398 -37.27 -4.83 -37.18
C SER A 398 -37.36 -6.24 -37.76
N ILE A 399 -38.43 -6.96 -37.42
CA ILE A 399 -38.61 -8.36 -37.76
C ILE A 399 -40.05 -8.53 -38.24
N ASN A 400 -40.22 -9.02 -39.46
CA ASN A 400 -41.53 -9.40 -39.99
C ASN A 400 -41.61 -10.92 -39.97
N ALA A 401 -42.48 -11.49 -39.15
CA ALA A 401 -42.80 -12.91 -39.17
C ALA A 401 -44.04 -13.12 -40.02
N TYR A 402 -44.01 -14.03 -41.00
CA TYR A 402 -45.14 -14.29 -41.87
C TYR A 402 -45.33 -15.78 -42.18
N LEU A 403 -46.58 -16.16 -42.42
CA LEU A 403 -46.98 -17.51 -42.81
C LEU A 403 -47.37 -17.50 -44.30
N PRO A 404 -46.56 -18.10 -45.19
CA PRO A 404 -46.90 -18.22 -46.60
C PRO A 404 -48.04 -19.23 -46.81
N ASP A 405 -48.84 -19.02 -47.86
CA ASP A 405 -49.85 -19.98 -48.31
C ASP A 405 -49.18 -21.15 -49.04
N GLU A 406 -49.46 -22.39 -48.60
CA GLU A 406 -48.88 -23.60 -49.21
C GLU A 406 -49.40 -23.85 -50.65
N GLU A 407 -50.55 -23.29 -51.01
CA GLU A 407 -51.12 -23.42 -52.36
C GLU A 407 -50.72 -22.28 -53.31
N ASP A 408 -50.19 -21.16 -52.79
CA ASP A 408 -49.75 -19.98 -53.55
C ASP A 408 -48.58 -19.27 -52.84
N GLU A 409 -47.34 -19.59 -53.22
CA GLU A 409 -46.10 -19.09 -52.57
C GLU A 409 -45.98 -17.55 -52.52
N ASP A 410 -46.74 -16.80 -53.33
CA ASP A 410 -46.77 -15.32 -53.33
C ASP A 410 -47.85 -14.73 -52.37
N SER A 411 -48.68 -15.57 -51.74
CA SER A 411 -49.76 -15.19 -50.83
C SER A 411 -49.35 -15.38 -49.37
N ILE A 412 -49.66 -14.38 -48.53
CA ILE A 412 -49.39 -14.40 -47.08
C ILE A 412 -50.71 -14.61 -46.36
N LEU A 413 -50.82 -15.70 -45.59
CA LEU A 413 -51.97 -16.03 -44.76
C LEU A 413 -52.03 -15.13 -43.52
N GLU A 414 -50.88 -14.87 -42.91
CA GLU A 414 -50.75 -14.07 -41.68
C GLU A 414 -49.37 -13.41 -41.61
N SER A 415 -49.28 -12.19 -41.05
CA SER A 415 -47.99 -11.53 -40.76
C SER A 415 -48.03 -10.68 -39.49
N HIS A 416 -46.88 -10.56 -38.84
CA HIS A 416 -46.67 -9.82 -37.60
C HIS A 416 -45.35 -9.04 -37.64
N ASP A 417 -45.43 -7.73 -37.34
CA ASP A 417 -44.27 -6.86 -37.22
C ASP A 417 -43.81 -6.75 -35.76
N LEU A 418 -42.54 -7.01 -35.53
CA LEU A 418 -41.90 -6.99 -34.22
C LEU A 418 -40.71 -6.04 -34.26
N SER A 419 -40.47 -5.34 -33.15
CA SER A 419 -39.28 -4.51 -33.00
C SER A 419 -38.56 -4.84 -31.69
N ARG A 420 -37.23 -4.84 -31.73
CA ARG A 420 -36.33 -5.02 -30.58
C ARG A 420 -35.27 -3.93 -30.60
N ALA A 421 -34.85 -3.48 -29.43
CA ALA A 421 -33.68 -2.61 -29.31
C ALA A 421 -32.42 -3.48 -29.27
N LEU A 422 -31.44 -3.14 -30.10
CA LEU A 422 -30.13 -3.77 -30.10
C LEU A 422 -29.09 -2.76 -29.57
N ILE A 423 -28.49 -3.06 -28.43
CA ILE A 423 -27.45 -2.24 -27.79
C ILE A 423 -26.09 -2.84 -28.14
N VAL A 424 -25.22 -2.04 -28.75
CA VAL A 424 -23.83 -2.41 -29.05
C VAL A 424 -22.94 -1.70 -28.05
N THR A 425 -22.19 -2.46 -27.26
CA THR A 425 -21.31 -1.96 -26.21
C THR A 425 -19.85 -2.38 -26.49
N PRO A 426 -18.83 -1.62 -26.03
CA PRO A 426 -17.45 -2.09 -26.08
C PRO A 426 -17.26 -3.42 -25.36
N ARG A 427 -16.26 -4.18 -25.77
CA ARG A 427 -15.73 -5.29 -24.98
C ARG A 427 -14.65 -4.75 -24.06
N TYR A 428 -14.91 -4.76 -22.76
CA TYR A 428 -13.87 -4.47 -21.76
C TYR A 428 -13.22 -5.76 -21.30
N THR A 429 -11.90 -5.81 -21.32
CA THR A 429 -11.15 -7.03 -20.94
C THR A 429 -10.54 -6.94 -19.54
N THR A 430 -9.90 -5.81 -19.23
CA THR A 430 -9.20 -5.54 -17.98
C THR A 430 -9.31 -4.07 -17.64
N LEU A 431 -10.41 -3.67 -17.01
CA LEU A 431 -10.59 -2.28 -16.58
C LEU A 431 -9.63 -1.95 -15.44
N LEU A 432 -8.89 -0.85 -15.55
CA LEU A 432 -8.06 -0.33 -14.47
C LEU A 432 -7.95 1.18 -14.45
N PHE A 433 -7.65 1.74 -13.29
CA PHE A 433 -7.22 3.12 -13.16
C PHE A 433 -5.69 3.20 -13.34
N ALA A 434 -5.23 4.12 -14.19
CA ALA A 434 -3.78 4.34 -14.39
C ALA A 434 -3.10 4.83 -13.10
N GLU A 435 -3.85 5.46 -12.21
CA GLU A 435 -3.34 5.85 -10.89
C GLU A 435 -2.95 4.65 -10.02
N SER A 436 -3.50 3.46 -10.29
CA SER A 436 -3.14 2.24 -9.57
C SER A 436 -1.70 1.78 -9.85
N SER A 437 -1.06 2.20 -10.95
CA SER A 437 0.32 1.79 -11.28
C SER A 437 1.38 2.81 -10.84
N GLN A 438 0.97 3.94 -10.26
CA GLN A 438 1.91 4.92 -9.73
C GLN A 438 2.67 4.36 -8.52
N ASP A 439 3.94 4.75 -8.40
CA ASP A 439 4.75 4.44 -7.22
C ASP A 439 4.23 5.24 -6.04
N THR A 440 3.93 4.53 -4.95
CA THR A 440 3.36 5.09 -3.74
C THR A 440 4.35 5.04 -2.57
N ALA A 441 5.63 4.74 -2.83
CA ALA A 441 6.67 4.61 -1.82
C ALA A 441 6.27 3.62 -0.71
N LEU A 442 6.12 4.06 0.55
CA LEU A 442 5.83 3.18 1.69
C LEU A 442 4.33 2.95 1.94
N SER A 443 3.44 3.70 1.28
CA SER A 443 1.99 3.48 1.34
C SER A 443 1.53 2.83 0.05
N ASP A 444 0.33 2.24 0.01
CA ASP A 444 -0.29 1.75 -1.25
C ASP A 444 -1.37 2.71 -1.79
N VAL A 445 -1.50 3.89 -1.17
CA VAL A 445 -2.61 4.81 -1.40
C VAL A 445 -2.10 6.24 -1.59
N LEU A 446 -2.46 6.86 -2.72
CA LEU A 446 -2.17 8.26 -2.98
C LEU A 446 -3.24 9.19 -2.42
N ALA A 447 -2.85 10.43 -2.15
CA ALA A 447 -3.73 11.51 -1.76
C ALA A 447 -3.99 12.48 -2.93
N TYR A 448 -5.20 13.04 -2.98
CA TYR A 448 -5.58 14.08 -3.94
C TYR A 448 -6.28 15.26 -3.24
N PRO A 449 -5.85 16.51 -3.51
CA PRO A 449 -6.44 17.71 -2.92
C PRO A 449 -7.62 18.25 -3.74
N ASN A 450 -8.48 19.04 -3.09
CA ASN A 450 -9.58 19.76 -3.75
C ASN A 450 -9.20 21.16 -4.27
N LYS A 451 -7.99 21.66 -3.99
CA LYS A 451 -7.54 23.00 -4.42
C LYS A 451 -6.12 22.99 -5.00
N VAL A 452 -5.81 24.03 -5.76
CA VAL A 452 -4.46 24.36 -6.26
C VAL A 452 -4.21 25.86 -6.18
N PHE A 453 -2.95 26.28 -6.20
CA PHE A 453 -2.58 27.68 -6.36
C PHE A 453 -2.61 28.07 -7.85
N ASP A 454 -3.23 29.21 -8.18
CA ASP A 454 -3.10 29.84 -9.50
C ASP A 454 -1.75 30.58 -9.64
N GLU A 455 -1.44 31.09 -10.84
CA GLU A 455 -0.21 31.87 -11.11
C GLU A 455 -0.05 33.12 -10.23
N SER A 456 -1.14 33.59 -9.61
CA SER A 456 -1.15 34.72 -8.68
C SER A 456 -1.09 34.30 -7.20
N GLY A 457 -1.01 33.01 -6.91
CA GLY A 457 -1.01 32.45 -5.55
C GLY A 457 -2.38 32.42 -4.86
N ASN A 458 -3.48 32.57 -5.61
CA ASN A 458 -4.83 32.38 -5.09
C ASN A 458 -5.22 30.91 -5.11
N LEU A 459 -6.09 30.51 -4.19
CA LEU A 459 -6.66 29.15 -4.18
C LEU A 459 -7.80 29.06 -5.20
N VAL A 460 -7.76 28.04 -6.03
CA VAL A 460 -8.84 27.69 -6.96
C VAL A 460 -9.22 26.22 -6.80
N ASP A 461 -10.50 25.92 -6.97
CA ASP A 461 -11.01 24.54 -6.88
C ASP A 461 -10.42 23.68 -8.01
N GLN A 462 -10.06 22.46 -7.67
CA GLN A 462 -9.55 21.44 -8.59
C GLN A 462 -10.41 20.18 -8.49
N LEU A 463 -10.65 19.55 -9.64
CA LEU A 463 -11.25 18.22 -9.74
C LEU A 463 -10.14 17.19 -9.87
N PHE A 464 -10.29 16.06 -9.19
CA PHE A 464 -9.51 14.86 -9.49
C PHE A 464 -10.13 14.20 -10.74
N ARG A 465 -9.30 13.93 -11.75
CA ARG A 465 -9.70 13.33 -13.02
C ARG A 465 -8.93 12.02 -13.21
N PRO A 466 -9.52 10.90 -12.78
CA PRO A 466 -8.89 9.59 -12.91
C PRO A 466 -8.83 9.17 -14.38
N THR A 467 -7.79 8.42 -14.74
CA THR A 467 -7.63 7.86 -16.09
C THR A 467 -8.00 6.38 -16.07
N LEU A 468 -9.10 6.02 -16.73
CA LEU A 468 -9.49 4.61 -16.88
C LEU A 468 -8.91 4.04 -18.18
N LYS A 469 -8.41 2.82 -18.09
CA LYS A 469 -7.89 2.03 -19.20
C LYS A 469 -8.62 0.69 -19.31
N ASP A 470 -8.59 0.13 -20.51
CA ASP A 470 -8.77 -1.30 -20.76
C ASP A 470 -7.44 -1.87 -21.26
N GLY A 471 -6.79 -2.68 -20.43
CA GLY A 471 -5.38 -3.03 -20.62
C GLY A 471 -4.50 -1.78 -20.66
N THR A 472 -3.82 -1.53 -21.78
CA THR A 472 -3.01 -0.31 -21.97
C THR A 472 -3.75 0.83 -22.68
N THR A 473 -5.00 0.61 -23.12
CA THR A 473 -5.75 1.58 -23.92
C THR A 473 -6.56 2.51 -23.02
N VAL A 474 -6.30 3.82 -23.11
CA VAL A 474 -7.11 4.84 -22.41
C VAL A 474 -8.50 4.91 -23.04
N LEU A 475 -9.54 4.86 -22.20
CA LEU A 475 -10.92 4.96 -22.64
C LEU A 475 -11.34 6.43 -22.83
N ASP A 476 -12.06 6.70 -23.91
CA ASP A 476 -12.57 8.03 -24.27
C ASP A 476 -14.12 8.12 -24.22
N SER A 477 -14.81 6.97 -24.21
CA SER A 477 -16.26 6.83 -24.06
C SER A 477 -16.63 6.05 -22.79
N TRP A 478 -17.72 6.49 -22.16
CA TRP A 478 -18.09 6.11 -20.80
C TRP A 478 -19.57 5.77 -20.64
N THR A 479 -20.32 5.71 -21.73
CA THR A 479 -21.80 5.59 -21.71
C THR A 479 -22.31 4.30 -21.08
N ASP A 480 -21.48 3.26 -21.11
CA ASP A 480 -21.80 1.92 -20.62
C ASP A 480 -21.18 1.64 -19.24
N LEU A 481 -20.53 2.64 -18.64
CA LEU A 481 -19.89 2.57 -17.34
C LEU A 481 -20.71 3.28 -16.26
N VAL A 482 -20.86 2.62 -15.11
CA VAL A 482 -21.50 3.18 -13.92
C VAL A 482 -20.43 3.59 -12.93
N TRP A 483 -20.50 4.85 -12.50
CA TRP A 483 -19.51 5.46 -11.61
C TRP A 483 -20.09 5.64 -10.21
N SER A 484 -19.31 5.31 -9.19
CA SER A 484 -19.69 5.54 -7.80
C SER A 484 -18.48 5.79 -6.90
N THR A 485 -18.72 6.37 -5.73
CA THR A 485 -17.73 6.48 -4.65
C THR A 485 -18.22 5.71 -3.42
N SER A 486 -17.30 5.25 -2.58
CA SER A 486 -17.66 4.59 -1.32
C SER A 486 -18.25 5.55 -0.27
N ALA A 487 -18.08 6.87 -0.42
CA ALA A 487 -18.53 7.86 0.55
C ALA A 487 -18.78 9.25 -0.08
N ASP A 488 -20.02 9.50 -0.52
CA ASP A 488 -20.42 10.77 -1.16
C ASP A 488 -20.24 12.02 -0.27
N SER A 489 -20.15 11.87 1.05
CA SER A 489 -19.83 12.97 1.97
C SER A 489 -18.37 13.42 1.89
N LEU A 490 -17.47 12.56 1.39
CA LEU A 490 -16.05 12.85 1.23
C LEU A 490 -15.74 13.28 -0.20
N ALA A 491 -16.26 12.57 -1.20
CA ALA A 491 -16.10 12.91 -2.60
C ALA A 491 -17.27 12.41 -3.45
N THR A 492 -17.58 13.09 -4.54
CA THR A 492 -18.65 12.68 -5.49
C THR A 492 -18.09 12.60 -6.90
N VAL A 493 -18.54 11.63 -7.69
CA VAL A 493 -18.13 11.46 -9.10
C VAL A 493 -19.27 11.82 -10.06
N ARG A 494 -18.94 12.51 -11.16
CA ARG A 494 -19.81 12.71 -12.31
C ARG A 494 -19.05 12.48 -13.60
N VAL A 495 -19.74 12.05 -14.66
CA VAL A 495 -19.13 11.97 -15.99
C VAL A 495 -19.29 13.33 -16.68
N GLY A 496 -18.17 14.01 -16.91
CA GLY A 496 -18.08 15.27 -17.65
C GLY A 496 -17.62 15.07 -19.10
N ALA A 497 -17.36 16.18 -19.80
CA ALA A 497 -16.85 16.13 -21.18
C ALA A 497 -15.41 15.60 -21.29
N GLN A 498 -14.66 15.59 -20.19
CA GLN A 498 -13.26 15.14 -20.10
C GLN A 498 -13.13 13.79 -19.37
N GLY A 499 -14.22 13.02 -19.27
CA GLY A 499 -14.26 11.77 -18.51
C GLY A 499 -14.83 11.94 -17.10
N ALA A 500 -14.48 11.01 -16.21
CA ALA A 500 -14.91 11.06 -14.82
C ALA A 500 -14.28 12.27 -14.09
N GLU A 501 -15.10 13.03 -13.39
CA GLU A 501 -14.70 14.19 -12.62
C GLU A 501 -15.11 13.97 -11.16
N VAL A 502 -14.11 13.84 -10.28
CA VAL A 502 -14.27 13.63 -8.85
C VAL A 502 -14.13 14.98 -8.13
N SER A 503 -15.18 15.39 -7.43
CA SER A 503 -15.20 16.56 -6.56
C SER A 503 -14.99 16.13 -5.10
N ILE A 504 -13.97 16.67 -4.45
CA ILE A 504 -13.61 16.35 -3.06
C ILE A 504 -14.19 17.42 -2.12
N HIS A 505 -14.86 16.97 -1.06
CA HIS A 505 -15.57 17.81 -0.10
C HIS A 505 -14.97 17.77 1.31
N ALA A 506 -14.29 16.68 1.68
CA ALA A 506 -13.67 16.50 2.99
C ALA A 506 -12.51 15.50 2.93
N THR A 507 -11.67 15.51 3.97
CA THR A 507 -10.53 14.61 4.08
C THR A 507 -10.94 13.21 4.54
N GLY A 508 -10.48 12.17 3.83
CA GLY A 508 -10.69 10.77 4.20
C GLY A 508 -10.46 9.78 3.06
N LYS A 509 -10.41 8.47 3.37
CA LYS A 509 -10.21 7.40 2.39
C LYS A 509 -11.48 7.17 1.56
N VAL A 510 -11.36 7.17 0.23
CA VAL A 510 -12.46 6.99 -0.73
C VAL A 510 -12.05 5.93 -1.75
N THR A 511 -12.98 5.04 -2.09
CA THR A 511 -12.84 4.09 -3.20
C THR A 511 -13.73 4.56 -4.35
N LEU A 512 -13.13 4.86 -5.48
CA LEU A 512 -13.79 5.14 -6.75
C LEU A 512 -14.02 3.83 -7.49
N THR A 513 -15.22 3.62 -8.01
CA THR A 513 -15.58 2.42 -8.77
C THR A 513 -16.14 2.79 -10.14
N ALA A 514 -15.65 2.14 -11.19
CA ALA A 514 -16.21 2.17 -12.54
C ALA A 514 -16.61 0.74 -12.93
N SER A 515 -17.90 0.49 -13.12
CA SER A 515 -18.44 -0.84 -13.43
C SER A 515 -19.07 -0.88 -14.81
N TRP A 516 -18.78 -1.92 -15.58
CA TRP A 516 -19.46 -2.13 -16.86
C TRP A 516 -20.89 -2.63 -16.65
N ARG A 517 -21.86 -1.82 -17.09
CA ARG A 517 -23.29 -2.08 -16.87
C ARG A 517 -23.77 -3.40 -17.48
N TYR A 518 -23.14 -3.88 -18.55
CA TYR A 518 -23.60 -5.06 -19.30
C TYR A 518 -22.78 -6.32 -19.01
N ALA A 519 -21.85 -6.29 -18.06
CA ALA A 519 -20.96 -7.41 -17.76
C ALA A 519 -21.68 -8.74 -17.53
N THR A 520 -22.69 -8.72 -16.67
CA THR A 520 -23.47 -9.91 -16.30
C THR A 520 -24.23 -10.52 -17.47
N VAL A 521 -24.58 -9.70 -18.47
CA VAL A 521 -25.24 -10.16 -19.71
C VAL A 521 -24.32 -11.08 -20.52
N PHE A 522 -23.01 -10.93 -20.38
CA PHE A 522 -21.99 -11.75 -21.03
C PHE A 522 -21.40 -12.83 -20.10
N GLY A 523 -22.00 -13.04 -18.92
CA GLY A 523 -21.51 -14.00 -17.93
C GLY A 523 -20.20 -13.59 -17.27
N VAL A 524 -19.81 -12.31 -17.36
CA VAL A 524 -18.62 -11.78 -16.66
C VAL A 524 -19.01 -11.45 -15.22
N ASP A 525 -18.18 -11.91 -14.28
CA ASP A 525 -18.33 -11.62 -12.85
C ASP A 525 -18.31 -10.10 -12.59
N GLU A 526 -19.24 -9.60 -11.77
CA GLU A 526 -19.37 -8.17 -11.47
C GLU A 526 -18.10 -7.56 -10.83
N GLU A 527 -17.37 -8.35 -10.05
CA GLU A 527 -16.09 -7.97 -9.44
C GLU A 527 -14.99 -7.90 -10.50
N LYS A 528 -14.99 -8.80 -11.49
CA LYS A 528 -14.03 -8.77 -12.62
C LYS A 528 -14.37 -7.70 -13.66
N ALA A 529 -15.61 -7.23 -13.68
CA ALA A 529 -16.09 -6.23 -14.63
C ALA A 529 -16.12 -4.79 -14.09
N ARG A 530 -15.41 -4.54 -12.99
CA ARG A 530 -15.23 -3.20 -12.43
C ARG A 530 -13.77 -2.90 -12.18
N ALA A 531 -13.41 -1.63 -12.36
CA ALA A 531 -12.17 -1.09 -11.81
C ALA A 531 -12.47 -0.39 -10.50
N THR A 532 -11.60 -0.58 -9.52
CA THR A 532 -11.63 0.17 -8.26
C THR A 532 -10.29 0.86 -8.03
N TYR A 533 -10.33 2.10 -7.53
CA TYR A 533 -9.14 2.82 -7.10
C TYR A 533 -9.42 3.49 -5.76
N THR A 534 -8.57 3.19 -4.78
CA THR A 534 -8.69 3.76 -3.44
C THR A 534 -7.65 4.85 -3.25
N PHE A 535 -8.09 6.02 -2.78
CA PHE A 535 -7.24 7.19 -2.56
C PHE A 535 -7.65 7.92 -1.27
N ILE A 536 -6.78 8.81 -0.78
CA ILE A 536 -7.10 9.75 0.30
C ILE A 536 -7.59 11.05 -0.34
N ALA A 537 -8.88 11.34 -0.20
CA ALA A 537 -9.41 12.65 -0.52
C ALA A 537 -8.90 13.66 0.53
N VAL A 538 -8.47 14.85 0.12
CA VAL A 538 -7.94 15.89 1.03
C VAL A 538 -8.65 17.22 0.78
N ASP A 539 -9.29 17.79 1.82
CA ASP A 539 -9.64 19.21 1.82
C ASP A 539 -8.36 20.01 2.12
N GLY A 540 -7.68 20.39 1.06
CA GLY A 540 -6.32 20.91 1.10
C GLY A 540 -5.84 21.33 -0.27
N VAL A 541 -4.56 21.63 -0.39
CA VAL A 541 -3.98 22.22 -1.60
C VAL A 541 -2.86 21.36 -2.19
N LYS A 542 -2.81 21.27 -3.51
CA LYS A 542 -1.67 20.67 -4.23
C LYS A 542 -0.46 21.58 -4.14
N VAL A 543 0.71 21.01 -3.84
CA VAL A 543 1.97 21.73 -3.73
C VAL A 543 3.01 21.06 -4.63
N THR A 544 3.68 21.86 -5.46
CA THR A 544 4.67 21.42 -6.46
C THR A 544 6.04 22.07 -6.29
N ASN A 545 6.17 23.05 -5.40
CA ASN A 545 7.42 23.80 -5.20
C ASN A 545 7.47 24.46 -3.81
N SER A 546 8.64 24.95 -3.43
CA SER A 546 8.90 25.56 -2.11
C SER A 546 8.08 26.82 -1.83
N THR A 547 7.69 27.59 -2.86
CA THR A 547 6.87 28.80 -2.68
C THR A 547 5.41 28.46 -2.36
N GLU A 548 4.86 27.47 -3.04
CA GLU A 548 3.53 26.93 -2.75
C GLU A 548 3.49 26.27 -1.38
N LEU A 549 4.53 25.53 -1.00
CA LEU A 549 4.65 24.89 0.31
C LEU A 549 4.63 25.94 1.43
N GLN A 550 5.44 26.99 1.32
CA GLN A 550 5.44 28.08 2.31
C GLN A 550 4.06 28.76 2.37
N SER A 551 3.42 28.97 1.22
CA SER A 551 2.08 29.57 1.15
C SER A 551 1.01 28.71 1.81
N ALA A 552 1.10 27.38 1.70
CA ALA A 552 0.21 26.44 2.36
C ALA A 552 0.39 26.49 3.89
N VAL A 553 1.64 26.44 4.35
CA VAL A 553 2.01 26.52 5.77
C VAL A 553 1.58 27.85 6.39
N ASP A 554 1.88 28.98 5.77
CA ASP A 554 1.50 30.31 6.28
C ASP A 554 -0.02 30.47 6.44
N ARG A 555 -0.79 29.76 5.60
CA ARG A 555 -2.26 29.76 5.60
C ARG A 555 -2.87 28.64 6.44
N ASN A 556 -2.06 27.81 7.10
CA ASN A 556 -2.49 26.62 7.86
C ASN A 556 -3.38 25.67 7.03
N LEU A 557 -2.98 25.39 5.80
CA LEU A 557 -3.72 24.50 4.89
C LEU A 557 -3.09 23.11 4.92
N ALA A 558 -3.91 22.06 5.00
CA ALA A 558 -3.45 20.73 4.67
C ALA A 558 -2.99 20.70 3.20
N PHE A 559 -1.95 19.93 2.91
CA PHE A 559 -1.38 19.91 1.57
C PHE A 559 -0.96 18.52 1.11
N VAL A 560 -0.97 18.36 -0.21
CA VAL A 560 -0.56 17.15 -0.91
C VAL A 560 0.62 17.51 -1.81
N LEU A 561 1.76 16.85 -1.63
CA LEU A 561 2.91 16.99 -2.51
C LEU A 561 2.64 16.27 -3.83
N ALA A 562 3.02 16.92 -4.92
CA ALA A 562 3.00 16.35 -6.27
C ALA A 562 4.38 16.33 -6.92
N GLU A 563 5.40 16.87 -6.24
CA GLU A 563 6.79 16.91 -6.67
C GLU A 563 7.69 16.89 -5.43
N ASP A 564 8.95 16.50 -5.62
CA ASP A 564 10.00 16.63 -4.62
C ASP A 564 10.40 18.11 -4.41
N ILE A 565 10.64 18.52 -3.17
CA ILE A 565 10.85 19.93 -2.81
C ILE A 565 12.14 20.11 -2.02
N HIS A 566 13.07 20.87 -2.58
CA HIS A 566 14.15 21.51 -1.82
C HIS A 566 13.67 22.86 -1.26
N LEU A 567 13.83 23.07 0.05
CA LEU A 567 13.49 24.34 0.69
C LEU A 567 14.54 25.40 0.38
N GLY A 568 14.10 26.55 -0.12
CA GLY A 568 14.98 27.64 -0.54
C GLY A 568 15.64 27.42 -1.90
N GLU A 569 16.81 28.02 -2.06
CA GLU A 569 17.62 28.08 -3.28
C GLU A 569 18.98 27.50 -2.96
N ASP A 570 19.54 26.69 -3.87
CA ASP A 570 20.93 26.27 -3.77
C ASP A 570 21.85 27.49 -3.73
N LEU A 571 22.55 27.72 -2.62
CA LEU A 571 23.41 28.90 -2.46
C LEU A 571 24.82 28.72 -3.02
N PHE A 572 25.09 27.63 -3.75
CA PHE A 572 26.43 27.31 -4.22
C PHE A 572 26.47 27.05 -5.73
N ASN A 573 27.61 27.36 -6.33
CA ASN A 573 27.95 26.92 -7.67
C ASN A 573 28.69 25.59 -7.59
N HIS A 574 28.31 24.65 -8.45
CA HIS A 574 28.93 23.34 -8.57
C HIS A 574 29.74 23.26 -9.85
N SER A 575 30.99 22.80 -9.74
CA SER A 575 31.84 22.50 -10.88
C SER A 575 32.62 21.22 -10.62
N THR A 576 32.75 20.37 -11.64
CA THR A 576 33.55 19.15 -11.52
C THR A 576 35.00 19.43 -11.88
N GLU A 577 35.93 19.10 -10.99
CA GLU A 577 37.36 19.04 -11.30
C GLU A 577 37.89 17.61 -11.15
N VAL A 578 38.79 17.20 -12.05
CA VAL A 578 39.47 15.91 -11.95
C VAL A 578 40.75 16.09 -11.15
N VAL A 579 40.76 15.60 -9.91
CA VAL A 579 41.94 15.61 -9.05
C VAL A 579 42.47 14.18 -8.97
N SER A 580 43.69 13.96 -9.49
CA SER A 580 44.35 12.63 -9.48
C SER A 580 43.54 11.50 -10.15
N GLY A 581 42.72 11.82 -11.15
CA GLY A 581 41.88 10.85 -11.87
C GLY A 581 40.51 10.59 -11.22
N ILE A 582 40.17 11.30 -10.15
CA ILE A 582 38.89 11.24 -9.45
C ILE A 582 38.12 12.52 -9.76
N GLU A 583 36.89 12.39 -10.27
CA GLU A 583 35.97 13.52 -10.42
C GLU A 583 35.55 14.00 -9.03
N THR A 584 35.83 15.26 -8.72
CA THR A 584 35.49 15.90 -7.45
C THR A 584 34.60 17.10 -7.73
N THR A 585 33.44 17.14 -7.09
CA THR A 585 32.58 18.32 -7.13
C THR A 585 33.16 19.40 -6.24
N ILE A 586 33.53 20.53 -6.84
CA ILE A 586 33.90 21.76 -6.14
C ILE A 586 32.66 22.61 -5.97
N ARG A 587 32.39 22.98 -4.72
CA ARG A 587 31.28 23.82 -4.31
C ARG A 587 31.80 25.18 -3.86
N THR A 588 31.29 26.27 -4.42
CA THR A 588 31.69 27.66 -4.05
C THR A 588 30.48 28.54 -3.76
N PRO A 589 30.50 29.38 -2.70
CA PRO A 589 29.36 30.26 -2.39
C PRO A 589 28.99 31.18 -3.56
N LYS A 590 27.71 31.27 -3.91
CA LYS A 590 27.19 32.15 -4.99
C LYS A 590 27.32 33.64 -4.66
N TYR A 591 27.16 33.98 -3.38
CA TYR A 591 27.10 35.37 -2.91
C TYR A 591 28.16 35.67 -1.86
N ASP A 592 28.30 36.95 -1.49
CA ASP A 592 29.13 37.35 -0.36
C ASP A 592 28.55 36.85 0.98
N LYS A 593 29.39 36.77 2.02
CA LYS A 593 29.02 36.21 3.32
C LYS A 593 27.76 36.84 3.94
N ALA A 594 27.55 38.15 3.78
CA ALA A 594 26.41 38.83 4.40
C ALA A 594 25.11 38.48 3.68
N THR A 595 25.16 38.41 2.35
CA THR A 595 24.03 37.98 1.52
C THR A 595 23.67 36.51 1.77
N MET A 596 24.66 35.63 1.90
CA MET A 596 24.45 34.22 2.26
C MET A 596 23.73 34.08 3.61
N ALA A 597 24.22 34.77 4.64
CA ALA A 597 23.62 34.73 5.98
C ALA A 597 22.17 35.26 5.98
N ALA A 598 21.93 36.40 5.31
CA ALA A 598 20.59 36.98 5.23
C ALA A 598 19.59 36.06 4.52
N TYR A 599 20.04 35.30 3.51
CA TYR A 599 19.21 34.31 2.85
C TYR A 599 18.82 33.18 3.81
N LEU A 600 19.78 32.57 4.48
CA LEU A 600 19.54 31.49 5.44
C LEU A 600 18.67 31.95 6.62
N GLU A 601 18.84 33.19 7.09
CA GLU A 601 17.99 33.79 8.12
C GLU A 601 16.55 34.01 7.64
N SER A 602 16.32 34.27 6.35
CA SER A 602 14.97 34.44 5.80
C SER A 602 14.15 33.15 5.76
N TRP A 603 14.82 32.00 5.76
CA TRP A 603 14.23 30.66 5.76
C TRP A 603 14.23 29.97 7.13
N THR A 604 14.68 30.67 8.18
CA THR A 604 14.70 30.10 9.53
C THR A 604 13.99 31.00 10.53
N HIS A 605 13.32 30.35 11.47
CA HIS A 605 12.60 30.96 12.57
C HIS A 605 13.21 30.52 13.90
N THR A 606 12.74 31.06 15.02
CA THR A 606 13.23 30.68 16.36
C THR A 606 12.10 30.34 17.31
N ILE A 607 12.37 29.40 18.22
CA ILE A 607 11.56 29.14 19.42
C ILE A 607 12.47 29.12 20.65
N PRO A 608 11.97 29.53 21.83
CA PRO A 608 12.70 29.32 23.07
C PRO A 608 12.96 27.83 23.29
N THR A 609 14.13 27.49 23.83
CA THR A 609 14.43 26.09 24.15
C THR A 609 13.40 25.53 25.14
N THR A 610 13.03 24.27 24.92
CA THR A 610 12.15 23.52 25.82
C THR A 610 12.90 22.61 26.77
N TRP A 611 14.22 22.53 26.60
CA TRP A 611 15.13 21.85 27.51
C TRP A 611 15.45 22.70 28.74
N ASP A 612 16.06 22.09 29.76
CA ASP A 612 16.48 22.80 30.96
C ASP A 612 17.55 23.87 30.63
N TRP A 613 17.17 25.13 30.75
CA TRP A 613 18.02 26.29 30.51
C TRP A 613 18.64 26.86 31.79
N THR A 614 18.52 26.18 32.94
CA THR A 614 19.02 26.66 34.23
C THR A 614 20.50 27.03 34.20
N TYR A 615 21.33 26.35 33.40
CA TYR A 615 22.73 26.72 33.18
C TYR A 615 22.91 28.15 32.64
N TYR A 616 22.08 28.54 31.67
CA TYR A 616 22.10 29.89 31.08
C TYR A 616 21.65 30.93 32.12
N LYS A 617 20.55 30.63 32.82
CA LYS A 617 20.04 31.46 33.92
C LYS A 617 21.10 31.72 34.98
N ASN A 618 21.81 30.67 35.39
CA ASN A 618 22.84 30.72 36.42
C ASN A 618 24.06 31.57 36.04
N ASN A 619 24.30 31.73 34.74
CA ASN A 619 25.34 32.60 34.20
C ASN A 619 24.80 33.99 33.81
N GLY A 620 23.54 34.29 34.09
CA GLY A 620 22.92 35.59 33.82
C GLY A 620 22.57 35.83 32.35
N TYR A 621 22.46 34.78 31.54
CA TYR A 621 22.02 34.87 30.15
C TYR A 621 20.48 34.87 30.05
N GLU A 622 19.98 35.40 28.94
CA GLU A 622 18.56 35.28 28.57
C GLU A 622 18.22 33.83 28.23
N HIS A 623 16.91 33.53 28.21
CA HIS A 623 16.42 32.22 27.80
C HIS A 623 16.80 31.98 26.34
N PRO A 624 17.66 30.98 26.02
CA PRO A 624 18.16 30.82 24.66
C PRO A 624 17.09 30.25 23.72
N ASP A 625 17.21 30.63 22.46
CA ASP A 625 16.39 30.11 21.37
C ASP A 625 17.12 29.02 20.58
N VAL A 626 16.36 28.13 19.96
CA VAL A 626 16.80 27.23 18.88
C VAL A 626 16.14 27.66 17.57
N ARG A 627 16.80 27.39 16.44
CA ARG A 627 16.25 27.69 15.12
C ARG A 627 15.42 26.52 14.58
N TYR A 628 14.40 26.84 13.79
CA TYR A 628 13.70 25.87 12.96
C TYR A 628 13.51 26.36 11.52
N ILE A 629 13.36 25.45 10.55
CA ILE A 629 13.14 25.80 9.14
C ILE A 629 11.65 25.87 8.83
N LEU A 630 10.92 24.76 8.98
CA LEU A 630 9.50 24.66 8.63
C LEU A 630 8.67 24.08 9.77
N GLU A 631 7.51 24.68 10.04
CA GLU A 631 6.54 24.17 11.01
C GLU A 631 5.33 23.58 10.30
N PHE A 632 4.99 22.31 10.58
CA PHE A 632 3.74 21.72 10.13
C PHE A 632 2.62 22.05 11.12
N ASN A 633 1.65 22.83 10.65
CA ASN A 633 0.48 23.29 11.39
C ASN A 633 -0.84 22.74 10.81
N ALA A 634 -0.75 21.86 9.82
CA ALA A 634 -1.85 21.12 9.22
C ALA A 634 -1.34 19.76 8.69
N ASN A 635 -2.25 18.88 8.30
CA ASN A 635 -1.91 17.54 7.80
C ASN A 635 -1.10 17.59 6.49
N VAL A 636 -0.15 16.67 6.37
CA VAL A 636 0.78 16.57 5.25
C VAL A 636 0.63 15.21 4.58
N TYR A 637 0.42 15.23 3.28
CA TYR A 637 0.38 14.01 2.46
C TYR A 637 1.49 14.10 1.40
N GLY A 638 2.48 13.23 1.50
CA GLY A 638 3.68 13.31 0.67
C GLY A 638 3.58 12.58 -0.66
N ASN A 639 2.68 11.58 -0.80
CA ASN A 639 2.64 10.71 -1.99
C ASN A 639 4.01 10.09 -2.35
N GLY A 640 4.87 9.87 -1.36
CA GLY A 640 6.23 9.37 -1.54
C GLY A 640 7.28 10.46 -1.84
N HIS A 641 6.88 11.70 -2.09
CA HIS A 641 7.79 12.81 -2.37
C HIS A 641 8.55 13.28 -1.12
N TYR A 642 9.72 13.87 -1.35
CA TYR A 642 10.54 14.43 -0.29
C TYR A 642 10.40 15.95 -0.10
N ILE A 643 10.60 16.38 1.14
CA ILE A 643 10.95 17.76 1.49
C ILE A 643 12.37 17.74 2.07
N SER A 644 13.30 18.44 1.42
CA SER A 644 14.71 18.48 1.80
C SER A 644 15.16 19.87 2.25
N CYS A 645 15.89 19.89 3.37
CA CYS A 645 16.52 21.09 3.93
C CYS A 645 17.97 21.31 3.46
N GLU A 646 18.48 20.52 2.51
CA GLU A 646 19.86 20.55 2.00
C GLU A 646 20.41 21.97 1.77
N TYR A 647 19.65 22.82 1.09
CA TYR A 647 20.08 24.17 0.73
C TYR A 647 20.23 25.13 1.92
N ILE A 648 19.78 24.72 3.10
CA ILE A 648 19.84 25.50 4.34
C ILE A 648 20.83 24.88 5.33
N THR A 649 20.94 23.55 5.36
CA THR A 649 21.69 22.80 6.39
C THR A 649 23.07 22.33 5.93
N ASP A 650 23.27 21.97 4.65
CA ASP A 650 24.58 21.57 4.13
C ASP A 650 25.47 22.81 3.94
N MET A 651 26.14 23.20 5.01
CA MET A 651 26.98 24.40 5.08
C MET A 651 28.42 24.07 5.43
N LEU A 652 28.88 22.85 5.14
CA LEU A 652 30.27 22.45 5.30
C LEU A 652 31.08 22.79 4.03
N ASP A 653 32.33 23.21 4.21
CA ASP A 653 33.29 23.35 3.12
C ASP A 653 33.93 22.01 2.76
N SER A 654 34.77 21.99 1.73
CA SER A 654 35.46 20.77 1.26
C SER A 654 36.45 20.18 2.29
N THR A 655 36.75 20.90 3.37
CA THR A 655 37.59 20.43 4.48
C THR A 655 36.78 19.94 5.67
N GLY A 656 35.44 19.93 5.55
CA GLY A 656 34.52 19.52 6.63
C GLY A 656 34.30 20.61 7.68
N ASN A 657 34.71 21.85 7.42
CA ASN A 657 34.52 22.97 8.33
C ASN A 657 33.24 23.74 8.00
N LEU A 658 32.50 24.14 9.03
CA LEU A 658 31.29 24.93 8.86
C LEU A 658 31.61 26.34 8.35
N TYR A 659 30.91 26.82 7.33
CA TYR A 659 31.05 28.19 6.86
C TYR A 659 30.65 29.23 7.92
N ASP A 660 31.38 30.35 7.97
CA ASP A 660 31.12 31.45 8.92
C ASP A 660 29.73 32.09 8.78
N PHE A 661 29.01 31.90 7.67
CA PHE A 661 27.65 32.43 7.46
C PHE A 661 26.55 31.42 7.79
N ALA A 662 26.90 30.18 8.17
CA ALA A 662 25.92 29.18 8.56
C ALA A 662 25.09 29.64 9.76
N VAL A 663 23.79 29.34 9.71
CA VAL A 663 22.83 29.67 10.77
C VAL A 663 22.60 28.50 11.73
N PHE A 664 22.77 27.26 11.25
CA PHE A 664 22.79 26.08 12.10
C PHE A 664 24.24 25.83 12.56
N ARG A 665 24.49 26.00 13.86
CA ARG A 665 25.83 25.90 14.48
C ARG A 665 25.93 24.77 15.51
N GLY A 666 24.97 23.86 15.48
CA GLY A 666 24.83 22.77 16.44
C GLY A 666 24.08 23.18 17.72
N PRO A 667 24.06 22.27 18.70
CA PRO A 667 23.14 22.33 19.82
C PRO A 667 23.55 23.31 20.91
N LEU A 668 22.55 23.75 21.66
CA LEU A 668 22.73 24.47 22.92
C LEU A 668 23.49 23.60 23.93
N ASN A 669 24.15 24.24 24.89
CA ASN A 669 24.85 23.53 25.96
C ASN A 669 23.89 23.28 27.12
N PHE A 670 23.74 22.02 27.55
CA PHE A 670 23.17 21.74 28.87
C PHE A 670 24.06 22.30 29.96
N VAL A 671 25.38 22.03 29.88
CA VAL A 671 26.42 22.64 30.70
C VAL A 671 27.73 22.75 29.92
N ALA A 672 28.56 23.75 30.22
CA ALA A 672 29.91 23.85 29.65
C ALA A 672 30.95 24.20 30.73
N ALA A 673 32.13 23.59 30.62
CA ALA A 673 33.32 23.93 31.39
C ALA A 673 34.14 24.96 30.58
N ASN A 674 34.38 26.13 31.16
CA ASN A 674 35.05 27.25 30.49
C ASN A 674 36.41 27.52 31.10
N ASP A 675 37.44 27.82 30.29
CA ASP A 675 38.74 28.23 30.81
C ASP A 675 38.60 29.57 31.55
N PRO A 676 38.93 29.63 32.86
CA PRO A 676 38.77 30.83 33.67
C PRO A 676 39.62 32.02 33.21
N LYS A 677 40.62 31.81 32.34
CA LYS A 677 41.52 32.87 31.86
C LYS A 677 40.96 33.62 30.66
N ASN A 678 40.24 32.95 29.77
CA ASN A 678 39.80 33.51 28.48
C ASN A 678 38.31 33.27 28.20
N GLY A 679 37.60 32.49 29.03
CA GLY A 679 36.17 32.20 28.90
C GLY A 679 35.83 31.21 27.78
N ILE A 680 36.83 30.57 27.16
CA ILE A 680 36.61 29.62 26.07
C ILE A 680 36.09 28.30 26.65
N SER A 681 35.00 27.76 26.09
CA SER A 681 34.49 26.44 26.43
C SER A 681 35.52 25.37 26.05
N VAL A 682 35.97 24.59 27.03
CA VAL A 682 36.93 23.48 26.83
C VAL A 682 36.25 22.12 26.80
N ALA A 683 35.06 22.00 27.38
CA ALA A 683 34.21 20.82 27.30
C ALA A 683 32.74 21.20 27.49
N ALA A 684 31.80 20.60 26.74
CA ALA A 684 30.38 20.88 26.87
C ALA A 684 29.52 19.63 26.69
N VAL A 685 28.52 19.48 27.57
CA VAL A 685 27.41 18.54 27.38
C VAL A 685 26.31 19.28 26.64
N LYS A 686 25.80 18.67 25.57
CA LYS A 686 24.81 19.29 24.70
C LYS A 686 23.37 19.03 25.15
N GLY A 687 22.50 19.98 24.81
CA GLY A 687 21.07 19.97 25.07
C GLY A 687 20.29 19.89 23.77
N GLN A 688 19.33 20.81 23.59
CA GLN A 688 18.50 20.87 22.38
C GLN A 688 19.25 21.45 21.18
N ASP A 689 19.00 20.91 20.00
CA ASP A 689 19.55 21.38 18.72
C ASP A 689 18.53 22.20 17.92
N ASN A 690 19.00 22.81 16.83
CA ASN A 690 18.15 23.38 15.79
C ASN A 690 17.34 22.28 15.10
N ILE A 691 16.29 22.67 14.38
CA ILE A 691 15.22 21.78 13.94
C ILE A 691 14.95 22.00 12.44
N CYS A 692 14.90 20.95 11.64
CA CYS A 692 14.47 21.09 10.25
C CYS A 692 12.95 21.25 10.18
N PHE A 693 12.23 20.24 10.68
CA PHE A 693 10.77 20.18 10.67
C PHE A 693 10.22 20.16 12.09
N LEU A 694 9.23 20.98 12.37
CA LEU A 694 8.67 21.20 13.71
C LEU A 694 7.16 20.94 13.72
N VAL A 695 6.65 20.23 14.73
CA VAL A 695 5.20 20.05 14.95
C VAL A 695 4.83 20.43 16.38
N ARG A 696 3.92 21.40 16.53
CA ARG A 696 3.48 21.92 17.85
C ARG A 696 1.97 21.92 18.04
N GLN A 697 1.21 21.62 17.00
CA GLN A 697 -0.25 21.52 17.05
C GLN A 697 -0.67 20.06 17.20
N ASP A 698 -1.72 19.80 17.97
CA ASP A 698 -2.30 18.46 18.09
C ASP A 698 -3.02 18.06 16.80
N ASP A 699 -3.23 16.75 16.66
CA ASP A 699 -4.05 16.13 15.62
C ASP A 699 -3.48 16.36 14.20
N ILE A 700 -2.14 16.43 14.10
CA ILE A 700 -1.41 16.50 12.83
C ILE A 700 -1.07 15.08 12.37
N THR A 701 -1.42 14.77 11.12
CA THR A 701 -1.01 13.55 10.42
C THR A 701 0.05 13.87 9.38
N LEU A 702 1.16 13.14 9.41
CA LEU A 702 2.14 13.07 8.32
C LEU A 702 1.99 11.69 7.66
N GLU A 703 1.57 11.69 6.41
CA GLU A 703 1.27 10.48 5.65
C GLU A 703 2.19 10.41 4.43
N ASN A 704 2.94 9.30 4.31
CA ASN A 704 3.71 8.97 3.12
C ASN A 704 4.61 10.11 2.60
N VAL A 705 5.29 10.81 3.51
CA VAL A 705 6.23 11.90 3.18
C VAL A 705 7.65 11.52 3.55
N VAL A 706 8.61 11.94 2.74
CA VAL A 706 10.05 11.78 3.00
C VAL A 706 10.62 13.11 3.52
N LEU A 707 11.05 13.15 4.77
CA LEU A 707 11.64 14.33 5.39
C LEU A 707 13.15 14.18 5.48
N LYS A 708 13.91 15.05 4.80
CA LYS A 708 15.37 15.02 4.76
C LYS A 708 15.97 16.25 5.43
N GLY A 709 16.81 16.04 6.45
CA GLY A 709 17.58 17.15 7.02
C GLY A 709 18.66 17.66 6.07
N CYS A 710 19.26 16.76 5.29
CA CYS A 710 20.11 17.02 4.13
C CYS A 710 19.92 15.87 3.12
N ASP A 711 20.41 16.01 1.89
CA ASP A 711 20.31 14.95 0.87
C ASP A 711 21.26 13.77 1.21
N ASP A 712 20.95 12.58 0.68
CA ASP A 712 21.72 11.36 0.98
C ASP A 712 23.13 11.45 0.38
N GLU A 713 23.22 12.04 -0.81
CA GLU A 713 24.45 12.33 -1.56
C GLU A 713 25.44 13.14 -0.73
N ALA A 714 24.95 14.02 0.14
CA ALA A 714 25.78 14.84 1.01
C ALA A 714 26.57 14.00 2.02
N LEU A 715 26.13 12.78 2.35
CA LEU A 715 26.77 11.93 3.36
C LEU A 715 27.92 11.08 2.81
N TYR A 716 28.00 10.89 1.50
CA TYR A 716 28.97 9.97 0.92
C TYR A 716 30.36 10.60 0.79
N ILE A 717 31.37 9.86 1.25
CA ILE A 717 32.79 10.15 1.01
C ILE A 717 33.45 8.93 0.36
N PRO A 718 34.53 9.09 -0.43
CA PRO A 718 35.30 7.96 -0.90
C PRO A 718 36.09 7.31 0.25
N ASP A 719 36.16 5.98 0.27
CA ASP A 719 37.06 5.20 1.12
C ASP A 719 38.51 5.19 0.58
N GLU A 720 39.43 4.51 1.26
CA GLU A 720 40.84 4.39 0.83
C GLU A 720 41.01 3.75 -0.56
N GLN A 721 40.00 3.03 -1.05
CA GLN A 721 39.95 2.39 -2.36
C GLN A 721 39.13 3.18 -3.39
N GLY A 722 38.53 4.30 -2.99
CA GLY A 722 37.68 5.16 -3.82
C GLY A 722 36.20 4.76 -3.88
N ASN A 723 35.74 3.79 -3.09
CA ASN A 723 34.32 3.42 -3.04
C ASN A 723 33.53 4.37 -2.14
N PRO A 724 32.25 4.67 -2.43
CA PRO A 724 31.43 5.49 -1.56
C PRO A 724 31.22 4.81 -0.20
N GLN A 725 31.31 5.60 0.87
CA GLN A 725 30.97 5.20 2.25
C GLN A 725 30.23 6.36 2.94
N ILE A 726 29.28 6.04 3.81
CA ILE A 726 28.54 7.06 4.58
C ILE A 726 29.45 7.59 5.69
N ASP A 727 29.57 8.91 5.80
CA ASP A 727 30.20 9.61 6.92
C ASP A 727 29.19 10.42 7.71
N LEU A 728 28.76 9.86 8.85
CA LEU A 728 27.75 10.49 9.71
C LEU A 728 28.23 11.80 10.36
N THR A 729 29.53 12.12 10.32
CA THR A 729 30.05 13.37 10.90
C THR A 729 29.60 14.60 10.10
N ARG A 730 29.16 14.41 8.86
CA ARG A 730 28.53 15.46 8.04
C ARG A 730 27.19 15.95 8.61
N LEU A 731 26.57 15.16 9.49
CA LEU A 731 25.33 15.50 10.16
C LEU A 731 25.53 16.35 11.44
N ASN A 732 26.76 16.67 11.83
CA ASN A 732 27.07 17.40 13.08
C ASN A 732 26.31 18.73 13.25
N TYR A 733 25.98 19.40 12.14
CA TYR A 733 25.35 20.72 12.12
C TYR A 733 23.96 20.73 11.44
N VAL A 734 23.42 19.58 11.03
CA VAL A 734 22.10 19.52 10.39
C VAL A 734 20.96 19.70 11.39
N GLY A 735 21.21 19.42 12.67
CA GLY A 735 20.20 19.53 13.74
C GLY A 735 19.27 18.32 13.82
N THR A 736 18.11 18.50 14.44
CA THR A 736 17.07 17.48 14.50
C THR A 736 16.23 17.51 13.23
N THR A 737 16.08 16.39 12.51
CA THR A 737 15.26 16.39 11.29
C THR A 737 13.80 16.69 11.61
N LEU A 738 13.18 15.97 12.55
CA LEU A 738 11.80 16.20 12.98
C LEU A 738 11.70 16.33 14.51
N GLU A 739 11.22 17.48 14.99
CA GLU A 739 10.88 17.68 16.40
C GLU A 739 9.37 17.73 16.62
N ILE A 740 8.88 16.87 17.52
CA ILE A 740 7.47 16.70 17.85
C ILE A 740 7.21 17.17 19.29
N MET A 741 6.28 18.12 19.41
CA MET A 741 5.92 18.77 20.68
C MET A 741 4.41 18.77 20.91
N SER A 742 3.69 17.84 20.30
CA SER A 742 2.23 17.70 20.34
C SER A 742 1.80 16.27 20.02
N ASN A 743 0.49 16.02 19.96
CA ASN A 743 -0.04 14.74 19.46
C ASN A 743 0.12 14.67 17.94
N VAL A 744 0.80 13.63 17.44
CA VAL A 744 1.11 13.47 16.01
C VAL A 744 1.03 12.00 15.61
N ASP A 745 0.49 11.74 14.42
CA ASP A 745 0.51 10.45 13.77
C ASP A 745 1.42 10.51 12.52
N LEU A 746 2.45 9.68 12.49
CA LEU A 746 3.28 9.42 11.32
C LEU A 746 2.92 8.04 10.78
N HIS A 747 2.56 7.98 9.51
CA HIS A 747 2.25 6.72 8.84
C HIS A 747 2.95 6.68 7.48
N ALA A 748 3.59 5.55 7.17
CA ALA A 748 4.32 5.33 5.93
C ALA A 748 5.38 6.40 5.61
N CYS A 749 5.94 7.09 6.62
CA CYS A 749 6.90 8.17 6.41
C CYS A 749 8.34 7.67 6.36
N ARG A 750 9.20 8.42 5.64
CA ARG A 750 10.65 8.35 5.84
C ARG A 750 11.12 9.62 6.52
N VAL A 751 11.91 9.51 7.58
CA VAL A 751 12.58 10.67 8.20
C VAL A 751 14.05 10.34 8.30
N GLN A 752 14.91 11.21 7.75
CA GLN A 752 16.32 10.86 7.64
C GLN A 752 17.27 12.05 7.75
N ASN A 753 18.54 11.72 7.92
CA ASN A 753 19.69 12.62 7.82
C ASN A 753 19.63 13.77 8.82
N GLY A 754 19.92 13.48 10.09
CA GLY A 754 19.98 14.50 11.13
C GLY A 754 21.06 14.22 12.15
N ARG A 755 21.41 15.22 12.98
CA ARG A 755 22.16 14.94 14.21
C ARG A 755 21.34 14.02 15.11
N THR A 756 20.06 14.32 15.22
CA THR A 756 18.99 13.43 15.68
C THR A 756 17.94 13.35 14.57
N VAL A 757 17.36 12.18 14.29
CA VAL A 757 16.35 12.07 13.21
C VAL A 757 14.98 12.51 13.72
N VAL A 758 14.46 11.89 14.78
CA VAL A 758 13.20 12.27 15.43
C VAL A 758 13.43 12.59 16.91
N ARG A 759 12.89 13.71 17.39
CA ARG A 759 12.86 14.06 18.81
C ARG A 759 11.43 14.30 19.31
N ALA A 760 11.02 13.60 20.37
CA ALA A 760 9.71 13.76 21.02
C ALA A 760 9.87 13.97 22.55
N TYR A 761 9.78 15.22 23.03
CA TYR A 761 10.14 15.57 24.42
C TYR A 761 9.00 16.09 25.28
N GLY A 762 7.86 16.42 24.72
CA GLY A 762 6.73 16.93 25.50
C GLY A 762 6.14 18.19 24.92
N ARG A 763 5.01 18.60 25.50
CA ARG A 763 4.12 19.60 24.92
C ARG A 763 4.75 20.99 24.85
N ASP A 764 4.56 21.66 23.72
CA ASP A 764 4.87 23.09 23.56
C ASP A 764 3.93 23.97 24.42
N GLY A 765 4.32 25.21 24.70
CA GLY A 765 3.45 26.22 25.32
C GLY A 765 3.14 25.98 26.80
N ILE A 766 3.82 25.03 27.45
CA ILE A 766 3.63 24.78 28.89
C ILE A 766 4.30 25.85 29.76
N ASN A 767 3.63 26.28 30.82
CA ASN A 767 4.24 27.16 31.81
C ASN A 767 5.14 26.35 32.76
N LEU A 768 6.44 26.35 32.49
CA LEU A 768 7.46 25.64 33.29
C LEU A 768 7.48 26.06 34.77
N SER A 769 7.00 27.25 35.11
CA SER A 769 6.92 27.75 36.50
C SER A 769 5.63 27.32 37.24
N ALA A 770 4.62 26.83 36.52
CA ALA A 770 3.39 26.32 37.11
C ALA A 770 3.52 24.85 37.52
N GLY A 771 2.63 24.39 38.40
CA GLY A 771 2.55 22.97 38.77
C GLY A 771 2.19 22.09 37.57
N VAL A 772 2.71 20.87 37.55
CA VAL A 772 2.54 19.93 36.43
C VAL A 772 1.11 19.38 36.38
N VAL A 773 0.49 19.48 35.20
CA VAL A 773 -0.84 18.93 34.89
C VAL A 773 -0.72 17.87 33.79
N PRO A 774 -0.45 16.60 34.14
CA PRO A 774 -0.10 15.57 33.16
C PRO A 774 -1.13 15.33 32.07
N LEU A 775 -2.43 15.42 32.39
CA LEU A 775 -3.49 15.15 31.42
C LEU A 775 -3.46 16.11 30.22
N THR A 776 -3.14 17.39 30.46
CA THR A 776 -3.10 18.42 29.42
C THR A 776 -1.71 18.63 28.86
N GLU A 777 -0.66 18.22 29.59
CA GLU A 777 0.74 18.34 29.15
C GLU A 777 1.25 17.11 28.40
N ARG A 778 0.53 15.98 28.45
CA ARG A 778 0.94 14.76 27.77
C ARG A 778 0.86 14.92 26.25
N ILE A 779 1.87 14.41 25.55
CA ILE A 779 1.82 14.17 24.11
C ILE A 779 1.76 12.68 23.80
N ARG A 780 1.08 12.34 22.71
CA ARG A 780 1.02 11.00 22.14
C ARG A 780 1.55 11.03 20.71
N VAL A 781 2.55 10.21 20.44
CA VAL A 781 3.15 10.13 19.11
C VAL A 781 3.00 8.71 18.60
N SER A 782 2.38 8.54 17.43
CA SER A 782 2.35 7.28 16.71
C SER A 782 3.34 7.34 15.54
N ILE A 783 4.20 6.33 15.42
CA ILE A 783 5.12 6.13 14.30
C ILE A 783 4.83 4.74 13.76
N ASP A 784 4.16 4.66 12.62
CA ASP A 784 3.62 3.43 12.06
C ASP A 784 4.14 3.21 10.64
N SER A 785 4.64 2.00 10.35
CA SER A 785 5.08 1.62 9.01
C SER A 785 6.12 2.60 8.42
N CYS A 786 6.96 3.17 9.27
CA CYS A 786 7.93 4.21 8.90
C CYS A 786 9.35 3.66 8.79
N VAL A 787 10.19 4.40 8.06
CA VAL A 787 11.65 4.19 8.03
C VAL A 787 12.35 5.44 8.57
N LEU A 788 13.11 5.28 9.65
CA LEU A 788 13.88 6.36 10.26
C LEU A 788 15.37 6.03 10.14
N SER A 789 16.16 6.85 9.45
CA SER A 789 17.53 6.47 9.09
C SER A 789 18.56 7.60 9.18
N ASN A 790 19.82 7.22 9.35
CA ASN A 790 21.00 8.08 9.28
C ASN A 790 21.00 9.21 10.33
N ALA A 791 21.42 8.87 11.54
CA ALA A 791 21.64 9.84 12.61
C ALA A 791 23.12 9.99 12.98
N ARG A 792 23.59 11.23 13.23
CA ARG A 792 24.89 11.42 13.92
C ARG A 792 24.88 10.80 15.31
N GLU A 793 23.78 10.93 16.04
CA GLU A 793 23.66 10.49 17.43
C GLU A 793 22.55 9.46 17.60
N PHE A 794 21.29 9.90 17.48
CA PHE A 794 20.11 9.11 17.80
C PHE A 794 19.10 9.12 16.65
N ILE A 795 18.52 7.97 16.32
CA ILE A 795 17.40 7.91 15.37
C ILE A 795 16.15 8.47 16.04
N LEU A 796 15.79 7.93 17.22
CA LEU A 796 14.67 8.43 18.01
C LEU A 796 15.16 8.89 19.38
N LYS A 797 14.87 10.13 19.74
CA LYS A 797 15.19 10.69 21.06
C LYS A 797 13.91 11.09 21.78
N LEU A 798 13.69 10.61 23.01
CA LEU A 798 12.51 10.95 23.79
C LEU A 798 12.80 11.27 25.26
N SER A 799 12.02 12.20 25.81
CA SER A 799 12.07 12.60 27.23
C SER A 799 10.83 13.44 27.59
N THR A 800 10.92 14.26 28.65
CA THR A 800 9.90 15.18 29.14
C THR A 800 10.49 16.58 29.37
N ASN A 801 9.76 17.64 29.03
CA ASN A 801 10.12 19.04 29.37
C ASN A 801 9.96 19.38 30.88
N ARG A 802 9.58 18.40 31.72
CA ARG A 802 9.34 18.58 33.17
C ARG A 802 10.27 17.71 34.00
N TYR A 803 10.72 18.25 35.12
CA TYR A 803 11.57 17.55 36.07
C TYR A 803 11.28 17.99 37.51
N LEU A 804 11.65 17.14 38.46
CA LEU A 804 11.69 17.44 39.89
C LEU A 804 13.11 17.85 40.26
N LEU A 805 13.27 19.12 40.62
CA LEU A 805 14.56 19.66 41.01
C LEU A 805 15.08 18.98 42.28
N GLY A 806 16.34 18.56 42.23
CA GLY A 806 17.07 17.99 43.34
C GLY A 806 17.50 19.02 44.38
N THR A 807 17.84 18.51 45.55
CA THR A 807 18.46 19.28 46.64
C THR A 807 19.89 18.79 46.86
N LYS A 808 20.66 19.49 47.70
CA LYS A 808 22.02 19.05 48.06
C LYS A 808 22.02 17.69 48.76
N GLU A 809 21.00 17.41 49.55
CA GLU A 809 20.84 16.17 50.30
C GLU A 809 20.19 15.06 49.45
N THR A 810 19.34 15.42 48.50
CA THR A 810 18.67 14.49 47.57
C THR A 810 18.78 15.02 46.13
N PRO A 811 19.92 14.80 45.45
CA PRO A 811 20.17 15.32 44.09
C PRO A 811 19.21 14.77 43.03
N SER A 812 18.66 13.56 43.26
CA SER A 812 17.64 12.93 42.42
C SER A 812 16.44 12.54 43.28
N PRO A 813 15.39 13.39 43.35
CA PRO A 813 14.16 13.09 44.09
C PRO A 813 13.46 11.82 43.59
N ALA A 814 12.72 11.12 44.45
CA ALA A 814 11.93 9.96 44.02
C ALA A 814 10.52 10.39 43.59
N LEU A 815 9.98 9.74 42.57
CA LEU A 815 8.54 9.75 42.32
C LEU A 815 7.84 8.89 43.38
N THR A 816 6.61 9.23 43.74
CA THR A 816 5.90 8.59 44.86
C THR A 816 4.50 8.12 44.45
N ASP A 817 4.02 7.03 45.04
CA ASP A 817 2.66 6.55 44.83
C ASP A 817 1.60 7.41 45.56
N ALA A 818 0.32 7.04 45.45
CA ALA A 818 -0.79 7.74 46.10
C ALA A 818 -0.69 7.80 47.63
N SER A 819 0.09 6.90 48.25
CA SER A 819 0.35 6.89 49.70
C SER A 819 1.55 7.75 50.11
N GLY A 820 2.28 8.31 49.14
CA GLY A 820 3.52 9.04 49.36
C GLY A 820 4.77 8.15 49.48
N LYS A 821 4.66 6.85 49.20
CA LYS A 821 5.80 5.94 49.21
C LYS A 821 6.56 6.04 47.89
N ALA A 822 7.89 6.10 47.97
CA ALA A 822 8.74 6.17 46.80
C ALA A 822 8.66 4.92 45.90
N TYR A 823 8.63 5.14 44.59
CA TYR A 823 8.88 4.10 43.60
C TYR A 823 10.37 3.76 43.59
N THR A 824 10.68 2.46 43.70
CA THR A 824 12.08 1.96 43.82
C THR A 824 12.56 1.22 42.59
N GLN A 825 11.74 1.15 41.55
CA GLN A 825 12.00 0.39 40.33
C GLN A 825 12.89 1.14 39.32
N HIS A 826 13.22 2.42 39.56
CA HIS A 826 14.01 3.26 38.67
C HIS A 826 15.31 2.60 38.20
N ASN A 827 15.69 2.89 36.95
CA ASN A 827 16.90 2.39 36.27
C ASN A 827 16.95 0.86 36.12
N LYS A 828 15.82 0.15 36.24
CA LYS A 828 15.73 -1.31 36.12
C LYS A 828 14.52 -1.74 35.28
N SER A 829 14.54 -2.97 34.78
CA SER A 829 13.44 -3.55 34.00
C SER A 829 12.12 -3.65 34.75
N GLN A 830 12.12 -3.73 36.08
CA GLN A 830 10.86 -3.68 36.85
C GLN A 830 10.14 -2.33 36.74
N CYS A 831 10.81 -1.28 36.24
CA CYS A 831 10.18 0.01 35.98
C CYS A 831 9.11 -0.09 34.89
N ASP A 832 9.30 -0.96 33.90
CA ASP A 832 8.41 -1.03 32.73
C ASP A 832 6.98 -1.44 33.12
N ALA A 833 6.84 -2.25 34.16
CA ALA A 833 5.54 -2.65 34.71
C ALA A 833 4.72 -1.47 35.27
N LEU A 834 5.33 -0.30 35.51
CA LEU A 834 4.63 0.89 35.96
C LEU A 834 3.69 1.48 34.88
N VAL A 835 3.81 1.05 33.62
CA VAL A 835 2.85 1.42 32.56
C VAL A 835 1.43 0.99 32.93
N ASN A 836 1.30 -0.13 33.64
CA ASN A 836 0.03 -0.70 34.10
C ASN A 836 -0.44 -0.12 35.46
N ASN A 837 0.33 0.77 36.06
CA ASN A 837 -0.06 1.44 37.30
C ASN A 837 -0.81 2.74 36.95
N GLU A 838 -2.12 2.74 37.14
CA GLU A 838 -3.00 3.86 36.80
C GLU A 838 -2.57 5.19 37.46
N TYR A 839 -2.14 5.16 38.73
CA TYR A 839 -1.67 6.37 39.42
C TYR A 839 -0.36 6.88 38.82
N PHE A 840 0.61 6.00 38.58
CA PHE A 840 1.88 6.40 37.98
C PHE A 840 1.66 6.96 36.57
N TYR A 841 0.93 6.22 35.74
CA TYR A 841 0.67 6.60 34.35
C TYR A 841 -0.08 7.93 34.29
N SER A 842 -1.16 8.12 35.05
CA SER A 842 -1.93 9.37 35.05
C SER A 842 -1.19 10.57 35.66
N ARG A 843 -0.22 10.34 36.57
CA ARG A 843 0.45 11.44 37.30
C ARG A 843 1.84 11.81 36.79
N TYR A 844 2.56 10.88 36.16
CA TYR A 844 3.98 11.08 35.83
C TYR A 844 4.31 10.92 34.36
N VAL A 845 3.50 10.24 33.55
CA VAL A 845 3.77 10.10 32.10
C VAL A 845 3.34 11.36 31.35
N LEU A 846 4.29 11.99 30.65
CA LEU A 846 4.07 13.21 29.84
C LEU A 846 4.42 13.02 28.36
N THR A 847 5.16 11.98 28.01
CA THR A 847 5.47 11.67 26.62
C THR A 847 5.20 10.20 26.41
N ASP A 848 4.38 9.88 25.42
CA ASP A 848 3.95 8.53 25.14
C ASP A 848 4.11 8.26 23.64
N VAL A 849 5.14 7.50 23.27
CA VAL A 849 5.50 7.22 21.88
C VAL A 849 5.23 5.74 21.60
N THR A 850 4.53 5.46 20.51
CA THR A 850 4.35 4.12 19.98
C THR A 850 5.04 4.02 18.62
N VAL A 851 5.94 3.06 18.48
CA VAL A 851 6.56 2.67 17.21
C VAL A 851 5.99 1.33 16.82
N ARG A 852 5.40 1.24 15.62
CA ARG A 852 4.74 0.06 15.08
C ARG A 852 5.31 -0.27 13.70
N ASP A 853 5.62 -1.54 13.47
CA ASP A 853 5.95 -2.08 12.13
C ASP A 853 6.95 -1.20 11.34
N SER A 854 7.95 -0.65 12.05
CA SER A 854 8.85 0.40 11.54
C SER A 854 10.32 -0.01 11.63
N THR A 855 11.15 0.53 10.75
CA THR A 855 12.60 0.29 10.74
C THR A 855 13.37 1.52 11.21
N LEU A 856 14.28 1.34 12.16
CA LEU A 856 15.21 2.35 12.64
C LEU A 856 16.64 1.88 12.31
N ALA A 857 17.36 2.61 11.45
CA ALA A 857 18.64 2.15 10.91
C ALA A 857 19.76 3.23 10.95
N THR A 858 20.98 2.78 11.19
CA THR A 858 22.22 3.58 11.06
C THR A 858 22.29 4.82 11.96
N SER A 859 22.77 4.63 13.20
CA SER A 859 23.10 5.75 14.09
C SER A 859 24.58 5.81 14.43
N GLY A 860 25.11 7.00 14.73
CA GLY A 860 26.48 7.13 15.23
C GLY A 860 26.65 6.71 16.69
N LEU A 861 25.58 6.77 17.51
CA LEU A 861 25.62 6.36 18.92
C LEU A 861 24.62 5.24 19.23
N PHE A 862 23.36 5.57 19.51
CA PHE A 862 22.33 4.61 19.89
C PHE A 862 21.09 4.80 19.03
N THR A 863 20.39 3.71 18.73
CA THR A 863 19.18 3.77 17.89
C THR A 863 18.11 4.62 18.56
N VAL A 864 17.86 4.38 19.85
CA VAL A 864 16.91 5.15 20.65
C VAL A 864 17.58 5.73 21.90
N GLY A 865 17.42 7.03 22.14
CA GLY A 865 17.85 7.71 23.35
C GLY A 865 16.68 8.12 24.24
N MET A 866 16.54 7.50 25.41
CA MET A 866 15.60 7.93 26.46
C MET A 866 16.35 8.77 27.49
N GLU A 867 16.38 10.08 27.26
CA GLU A 867 17.17 11.02 28.05
C GLU A 867 16.50 11.29 29.41
N SER A 868 17.23 11.09 30.50
CA SER A 868 16.84 11.54 31.84
C SER A 868 17.81 12.59 32.37
N HIS A 869 17.37 13.38 33.35
CA HIS A 869 18.21 14.39 33.97
C HIS A 869 19.41 13.77 34.68
N PHE A 870 20.49 14.54 34.65
CA PHE A 870 21.65 14.31 35.47
C PHE A 870 21.41 14.68 36.92
N ALA A 871 22.06 13.96 37.84
CA ALA A 871 21.91 14.11 39.28
C ALA A 871 23.23 13.97 40.05
N GLY A 872 24.36 14.23 39.39
CA GLY A 872 25.66 14.26 40.04
C GLY A 872 25.77 15.38 41.07
N ALA A 873 26.58 15.15 42.12
CA ALA A 873 26.85 16.15 43.15
C ALA A 873 27.52 17.44 42.61
N MET A 874 28.15 17.36 41.44
CA MET A 874 28.68 18.54 40.74
C MET A 874 27.58 19.49 40.28
N LEU A 875 26.35 19.00 40.04
CA LEU A 875 25.21 19.78 39.55
C LEU A 875 24.33 20.36 40.67
N THR A 876 24.59 20.01 41.94
CA THR A 876 23.90 20.58 43.11
C THR A 876 24.63 21.79 43.72
N GLY A 877 25.75 22.23 43.11
CA GLY A 877 26.58 23.32 43.61
C GLY A 877 27.46 22.98 44.83
N ASN A 878 27.68 21.68 45.12
CA ASN A 878 28.45 21.21 46.29
C ASN A 878 29.91 20.79 45.95
N THR A 879 30.35 20.94 44.71
CA THR A 879 31.70 20.51 44.31
C THR A 879 32.76 21.60 44.49
N THR A 880 33.92 21.22 45.05
CA THR A 880 35.16 22.01 45.01
C THR A 880 36.07 21.62 43.85
N ILE A 881 35.83 20.47 43.20
CA ILE A 881 36.61 19.99 42.06
C ILE A 881 36.25 20.81 40.83
N GLY A 882 37.25 21.34 40.11
CA GLY A 882 37.02 22.06 38.85
C GLY A 882 36.25 23.37 38.96
N LYS A 883 35.98 23.88 40.18
CA LYS A 883 35.07 25.02 40.43
C LYS A 883 35.38 26.28 39.62
N SER A 884 36.64 26.53 39.29
CA SER A 884 37.02 27.67 38.44
C SER A 884 36.57 27.54 36.98
N TYR A 885 36.33 26.32 36.50
CA TYR A 885 35.91 26.02 35.13
C TYR A 885 34.38 25.80 35.01
N MET A 886 33.71 25.45 36.10
CA MET A 886 32.31 24.97 36.10
C MET A 886 31.29 26.06 36.50
N SER A 887 31.45 27.27 35.98
CA SER A 887 30.50 28.37 36.25
C SER A 887 29.09 27.99 35.80
N GLY A 888 28.11 28.17 36.67
CA GLY A 888 26.71 27.86 36.39
C GLY A 888 26.29 26.40 36.58
N TRP A 889 27.20 25.51 37.00
CA TRP A 889 26.90 24.10 37.31
C TRP A 889 26.33 23.95 38.73
N TYR A 890 25.15 24.53 38.99
CA TYR A 890 24.43 24.38 40.25
C TYR A 890 22.93 24.39 40.00
N ASP A 891 22.14 23.81 40.92
CA ASP A 891 20.68 23.67 40.79
C ASP A 891 20.21 23.03 39.46
N LEU A 892 21.00 22.10 38.92
CA LEU A 892 20.73 21.35 37.67
C LEU A 892 20.44 19.86 37.90
N ALA A 893 20.78 19.37 39.10
CA ALA A 893 20.51 17.98 39.47
C ALA A 893 19.00 17.77 39.61
N ALA A 894 18.42 16.79 38.91
CA ALA A 894 16.98 16.60 38.92
C ALA A 894 16.54 15.15 38.62
N THR A 895 15.23 14.95 38.51
CA THR A 895 14.61 13.68 38.11
C THR A 895 13.44 13.97 37.17
N ASN A 896 13.47 13.42 35.96
CA ASN A 896 12.43 13.70 34.97
C ASN A 896 11.09 13.10 35.36
N TYR A 897 10.04 13.71 34.81
CA TYR A 897 8.78 13.01 34.60
C TYR A 897 9.00 11.87 33.59
N SER A 898 8.06 10.93 33.52
CA SER A 898 8.26 9.73 32.72
C SER A 898 7.88 9.94 31.26
N ALA A 899 8.66 9.33 30.37
CA ALA A 899 8.31 9.06 29.00
C ALA A 899 8.10 7.55 28.84
N VAL A 900 7.26 7.15 27.88
CA VAL A 900 7.00 5.75 27.53
C VAL A 900 7.31 5.55 26.06
N LEU A 901 8.06 4.50 25.77
CA LEU A 901 8.25 3.97 24.42
C LEU A 901 7.54 2.61 24.34
N ARG A 902 6.64 2.45 23.37
CA ARG A 902 6.03 1.16 23.00
C ARG A 902 6.61 0.69 21.68
N LEU A 903 7.03 -0.56 21.64
CA LEU A 903 7.40 -1.25 20.42
C LEU A 903 6.32 -2.29 20.12
N VAL A 904 5.73 -2.23 18.94
CA VAL A 904 4.58 -3.07 18.57
C VAL A 904 4.80 -3.69 17.18
N GLY A 905 4.60 -5.00 17.06
CA GLY A 905 4.78 -5.70 15.79
C GLY A 905 6.25 -5.77 15.35
N ASP A 906 6.48 -5.64 14.05
CA ASP A 906 7.78 -5.77 13.37
C ASP A 906 8.59 -4.47 13.46
N VAL A 907 9.03 -4.11 14.67
CA VAL A 907 9.94 -2.96 14.85
C VAL A 907 11.39 -3.41 14.80
N LYS A 908 12.10 -3.02 13.72
CA LYS A 908 13.50 -3.40 13.47
C LYS A 908 14.47 -2.32 13.95
N LEU A 909 15.37 -2.70 14.86
CA LEU A 909 16.48 -1.85 15.32
C LEU A 909 17.77 -2.26 14.60
N SER A 910 17.94 -1.85 13.35
CA SER A 910 19.01 -2.30 12.45
C SER A 910 20.26 -1.44 12.59
N ASP A 911 21.01 -1.61 13.69
CA ASP A 911 22.09 -0.70 14.08
C ASP A 911 23.31 -1.40 14.70
N TRP A 912 23.85 -2.40 14.00
CA TRP A 912 25.11 -3.04 14.37
C TRP A 912 26.31 -2.25 13.84
N LYS A 913 27.19 -1.80 14.74
CA LYS A 913 28.34 -0.95 14.39
C LYS A 913 29.66 -1.51 14.91
N ASN A 914 30.72 -1.28 14.14
CA ASN A 914 32.08 -1.57 14.59
C ASN A 914 32.44 -0.59 15.70
N ILE A 915 32.86 -1.08 16.87
CA ILE A 915 33.18 -0.23 18.01
C ILE A 915 34.35 0.72 17.72
N ALA A 916 35.23 0.37 16.77
CA ALA A 916 36.33 1.23 16.33
C ALA A 916 35.84 2.50 15.60
N ASN A 917 34.61 2.48 15.11
CA ASN A 917 33.99 3.60 14.39
C ASN A 917 32.98 4.35 15.27
N VAL A 918 32.78 3.94 16.52
CA VAL A 918 31.87 4.65 17.44
C VAL A 918 32.54 5.94 17.89
N ASP A 919 31.98 7.08 17.48
CA ASP A 919 32.51 8.40 17.84
C ASP A 919 31.57 9.11 18.83
N SER A 920 32.05 9.20 20.07
CA SER A 920 31.40 9.88 21.21
C SER A 920 31.73 11.35 21.37
N SER A 921 32.44 11.97 20.41
CA SER A 921 32.81 13.39 20.44
C SER A 921 31.61 14.34 20.57
N THR A 922 30.41 13.88 20.24
CA THR A 922 29.19 14.67 20.31
C THR A 922 28.43 14.53 21.65
N LEU A 923 28.73 13.51 22.47
CA LEU A 923 28.17 13.37 23.82
C LEU A 923 28.77 14.42 24.78
N ILE A 924 30.09 14.61 24.69
CA ILE A 924 30.83 15.69 25.36
C ILE A 924 31.77 16.31 24.33
N GLU A 925 31.43 17.51 23.85
CA GLU A 925 32.26 18.22 22.88
C GLU A 925 33.44 18.89 23.60
N THR A 926 34.66 18.47 23.28
CA THR A 926 35.89 18.99 23.89
C THR A 926 36.69 19.84 22.91
N ALA A 927 37.31 20.92 23.38
CA ALA A 927 38.13 21.82 22.56
C ALA A 927 39.59 21.86 23.02
N GLY A 928 40.52 21.53 22.12
CA GLY A 928 41.97 21.54 22.38
C GLY A 928 42.40 20.48 23.40
N ASN A 929 43.63 20.62 23.92
CA ASN A 929 44.11 19.75 24.99
C ASN A 929 43.46 20.16 26.32
N LEU A 930 42.59 19.28 26.84
CA LEU A 930 42.04 19.43 28.18
C LEU A 930 43.17 19.48 29.22
N ALA A 931 43.00 20.29 30.27
CA ALA A 931 43.87 20.22 31.42
C ALA A 931 43.77 18.84 32.08
N ASP A 932 44.85 18.31 32.66
CA ASP A 932 44.88 16.99 33.34
C ASP A 932 43.72 16.80 34.34
N SER A 933 43.26 17.87 35.00
CA SER A 933 42.14 17.78 35.93
C SER A 933 40.78 17.53 35.28
N MET A 934 40.65 17.70 33.97
CA MET A 934 39.43 17.59 33.16
C MET A 934 39.52 16.49 32.09
N SER A 935 40.62 15.72 32.02
CA SER A 935 40.80 14.66 31.00
C SER A 935 39.70 13.60 31.03
N PHE A 936 39.05 13.39 32.18
CA PHE A 936 37.91 12.47 32.34
C PHE A 936 36.68 12.83 31.49
N LEU A 937 36.64 14.03 30.89
CA LEU A 937 35.58 14.46 29.98
C LEU A 937 35.85 14.06 28.53
N ASN A 938 37.05 13.59 28.20
CA ASN A 938 37.37 13.02 26.89
C ASN A 938 36.85 11.58 26.83
N LEU A 939 35.69 11.36 26.22
CA LEU A 939 35.05 10.04 26.19
C LEU A 939 35.60 9.18 25.07
N ASP A 940 35.93 7.93 25.40
CA ASP A 940 36.20 6.84 24.45
C ASP A 940 35.20 5.72 24.72
N VAL A 941 34.04 5.77 24.04
CA VAL A 941 32.97 4.79 24.25
C VAL A 941 33.39 3.38 23.87
N GLY A 942 34.27 3.20 22.88
CA GLY A 942 34.80 1.88 22.50
C GLY A 942 35.62 1.25 23.64
N ALA A 943 36.51 2.03 24.23
CA ALA A 943 37.29 1.60 25.39
C ALA A 943 36.42 1.40 26.64
N MET A 944 35.40 2.25 26.86
CA MET A 944 34.44 2.08 27.95
C MET A 944 33.63 0.80 27.82
N LEU A 945 33.11 0.47 26.63
CA LEU A 945 32.37 -0.77 26.37
C LEU A 945 33.26 -2.01 26.60
N THR A 946 34.52 -1.95 26.17
CA THR A 946 35.51 -3.00 26.43
C THR A 946 35.74 -3.18 27.93
N ALA A 947 35.92 -2.09 28.68
CA ALA A 947 36.10 -2.14 30.12
C ALA A 947 34.87 -2.68 30.86
N VAL A 948 33.65 -2.39 30.38
CA VAL A 948 32.40 -2.96 30.92
C VAL A 948 32.37 -4.48 30.71
N LYS A 949 32.71 -4.96 29.51
CA LYS A 949 32.81 -6.40 29.21
C LYS A 949 33.83 -7.10 30.11
N GLU A 950 35.00 -6.50 30.30
CA GLU A 950 36.11 -7.10 31.05
C GLU A 950 35.89 -7.07 32.57
N ASN A 951 35.36 -5.96 33.11
CA ASN A 951 35.26 -5.75 34.55
C ASN A 951 33.86 -6.00 35.13
N GLY A 952 32.84 -6.17 34.29
CA GLY A 952 31.44 -6.35 34.71
C GLY A 952 31.06 -7.78 35.08
N GLY A 953 31.91 -8.76 34.77
CA GLY A 953 31.65 -10.18 35.00
C GLY A 953 30.72 -10.80 33.95
N GLU A 954 30.18 -11.98 34.25
CA GLU A 954 29.45 -12.81 33.28
C GLU A 954 28.24 -12.12 32.64
N ALA A 955 27.57 -11.22 33.38
CA ALA A 955 26.39 -10.51 32.91
C ALA A 955 26.64 -9.58 31.71
N TYR A 956 27.89 -9.17 31.44
CA TYR A 956 28.23 -8.23 30.35
C TYR A 956 29.08 -8.87 29.24
N ARG A 957 29.34 -10.18 29.31
CA ARG A 957 30.23 -10.89 28.36
C ARG A 957 29.78 -10.72 26.90
N ASN A 958 28.47 -10.60 26.67
CA ASN A 958 27.87 -10.63 25.34
C ASN A 958 27.54 -9.23 24.78
N VAL A 959 27.89 -8.15 25.49
CA VAL A 959 27.62 -6.76 25.05
C VAL A 959 28.36 -6.40 23.75
N ILE A 960 29.41 -7.16 23.41
CA ILE A 960 30.21 -7.02 22.19
C ILE A 960 30.29 -8.39 21.50
N LYS A 961 30.17 -8.40 20.17
CA LYS A 961 30.36 -9.56 19.29
C LYS A 961 31.63 -9.41 18.45
N GLU A 962 32.38 -10.49 18.27
CA GLU A 962 33.48 -10.54 17.29
C GLU A 962 33.01 -11.28 16.04
N VAL A 963 33.12 -10.65 14.86
CA VAL A 963 32.71 -11.19 13.55
C VAL A 963 33.73 -10.76 12.50
N ASP A 964 34.30 -11.71 11.75
CA ASP A 964 35.25 -11.44 10.65
C ASP A 964 36.40 -10.48 11.03
N GLY A 965 36.89 -10.61 12.27
CA GLY A 965 37.96 -9.74 12.80
C GLY A 965 37.51 -8.31 13.17
N ARG A 966 36.22 -8.01 13.08
CA ARG A 966 35.60 -6.76 13.55
C ARG A 966 34.94 -6.97 14.91
N VAL A 967 34.99 -5.93 15.73
CA VAL A 967 34.42 -5.93 17.07
C VAL A 967 33.16 -5.07 17.03
N MET A 968 32.00 -5.70 17.18
CA MET A 968 30.69 -5.11 16.90
C MET A 968 29.89 -4.91 18.20
N ALA A 969 29.14 -3.83 18.27
CA ALA A 969 28.11 -3.60 19.28
C ALA A 969 26.80 -3.14 18.62
N HIS A 970 25.67 -3.44 19.25
CA HIS A 970 24.36 -3.01 18.79
C HIS A 970 24.03 -1.61 19.35
N GLY A 971 23.35 -0.78 18.57
CA GLY A 971 22.96 0.57 18.95
C GLY A 971 21.75 0.65 19.89
N GLY A 972 20.86 -0.33 19.91
CA GLY A 972 19.78 -0.51 20.89
C GLY A 972 19.04 0.75 21.41
N ILE A 973 18.53 0.62 22.63
CA ILE A 973 17.83 1.67 23.38
C ILE A 973 18.69 2.02 24.59
N ALA A 974 19.11 3.27 24.69
CA ALA A 974 19.87 3.80 25.81
C ALA A 974 19.01 4.70 26.70
N MET A 975 18.86 4.30 27.96
CA MET A 975 18.28 5.12 29.02
C MET A 975 19.42 5.73 29.85
N TYR A 976 19.69 7.01 29.64
CA TYR A 976 20.90 7.68 30.13
C TYR A 976 20.59 8.93 30.94
N GLY A 977 21.58 9.42 31.70
CA GLY A 977 21.44 10.60 32.55
C GLY A 977 21.98 10.42 33.97
N GLY A 978 22.11 9.19 34.50
CA GLY A 978 22.74 8.95 35.81
C GLY A 978 21.94 9.42 37.04
N GLY A 979 20.77 10.04 36.85
CA GLY A 979 19.73 10.23 37.87
C GLY A 979 18.79 9.02 37.99
N ARG A 980 17.79 9.10 38.89
CA ARG A 980 16.70 8.12 38.95
C ARG A 980 15.88 8.22 37.68
N ASN A 981 15.97 7.21 36.83
CA ASN A 981 15.26 7.16 35.56
C ASN A 981 14.01 6.30 35.70
N TYR A 982 12.85 6.90 35.48
CA TYR A 982 11.54 6.23 35.54
C TYR A 982 10.90 6.03 34.17
N HIS A 983 11.62 6.30 33.09
CA HIS A 983 11.13 6.03 31.75
C HIS A 983 10.83 4.54 31.56
N ILE A 984 9.93 4.25 30.65
CA ILE A 984 9.36 2.91 30.45
C ILE A 984 9.62 2.50 29.00
N VAL A 985 10.07 1.27 28.82
CA VAL A 985 10.07 0.59 27.51
C VAL A 985 9.10 -0.58 27.59
N ASP A 986 7.98 -0.45 26.90
CA ASP A 986 6.98 -1.51 26.80
C ASP A 986 7.25 -2.35 25.54
N THR A 987 7.60 -3.60 25.78
CA THR A 987 7.97 -4.61 24.77
C THR A 987 6.95 -5.73 24.68
N SER A 988 5.78 -5.57 25.31
CA SER A 988 4.79 -6.65 25.44
C SER A 988 4.21 -7.14 24.11
N GLU A 989 4.19 -6.28 23.09
CA GLU A 989 3.71 -6.59 21.73
C GLU A 989 4.83 -6.51 20.68
N TRP A 990 6.10 -6.47 21.10
CA TRP A 990 7.23 -6.38 20.19
C TRP A 990 7.65 -7.76 19.67
N ALA A 991 7.67 -7.94 18.36
CA ALA A 991 8.00 -9.22 17.72
C ALA A 991 9.41 -9.74 18.10
N TYR A 992 10.35 -8.84 18.40
CA TYR A 992 11.74 -9.20 18.70
C TYR A 992 12.14 -9.12 20.17
N ALA A 993 11.17 -9.02 21.09
CA ALA A 993 11.43 -8.87 22.52
C ALA A 993 12.32 -10.00 23.09
N GLU A 994 12.18 -11.23 22.58
CA GLU A 994 12.96 -12.39 23.03
C GLU A 994 14.45 -12.35 22.65
N TYR A 995 14.82 -11.57 21.64
CA TYR A 995 16.20 -11.46 21.15
C TYR A 995 16.97 -10.31 21.82
N ALA A 996 16.29 -9.44 22.57
CA ALA A 996 16.88 -8.30 23.23
C ALA A 996 17.31 -8.63 24.68
N ALA A 997 18.50 -8.17 25.06
CA ALA A 997 19.02 -8.26 26.41
C ALA A 997 19.00 -6.88 27.10
N THR A 998 18.80 -6.87 28.42
CA THR A 998 18.90 -5.65 29.23
C THR A 998 20.21 -5.62 30.02
N TYR A 999 20.96 -4.52 29.92
CA TYR A 999 22.18 -4.25 30.69
C TYR A 999 22.01 -3.00 31.55
N ASN A 1000 22.33 -3.09 32.85
CA ASN A 1000 22.32 -1.95 33.77
C ASN A 1000 23.75 -1.61 34.16
N VAL A 1001 24.34 -0.58 33.56
CA VAL A 1001 25.76 -0.24 33.71
C VAL A 1001 25.90 0.95 34.66
N ASN A 1002 26.63 0.76 35.77
CA ASN A 1002 27.08 1.87 36.59
C ASN A 1002 28.43 2.39 36.08
N LEU A 1003 28.58 3.70 35.90
CA LEU A 1003 29.84 4.28 35.42
C LEU A 1003 31.05 3.99 36.34
N ASN A 1004 30.81 3.69 37.63
CA ASN A 1004 31.88 3.34 38.56
C ASN A 1004 32.62 2.05 38.22
N ILE A 1005 32.07 1.21 37.33
CA ILE A 1005 32.71 -0.01 36.83
C ILE A 1005 34.05 0.29 36.16
N LEU A 1006 34.18 1.47 35.54
CA LEU A 1006 35.39 1.90 34.86
C LEU A 1006 36.54 2.17 35.85
N ALA A 1007 36.24 2.42 37.13
CA ALA A 1007 37.25 2.57 38.17
C ALA A 1007 38.00 1.26 38.49
N ASN A 1008 37.57 0.13 37.92
CA ASN A 1008 38.29 -1.14 37.98
C ASN A 1008 39.31 -1.30 36.83
N SER A 1009 39.30 -0.41 35.84
CA SER A 1009 40.26 -0.45 34.73
C SER A 1009 41.68 -0.11 35.18
N SER A 1010 42.66 -0.76 34.57
CA SER A 1010 44.07 -0.37 34.70
C SER A 1010 44.45 0.84 33.84
N ASP A 1011 43.58 1.23 32.90
CA ASP A 1011 43.75 2.43 32.10
C ASP A 1011 43.50 3.68 32.97
N PRO A 1012 44.46 4.62 33.07
CA PRO A 1012 44.33 5.80 33.93
C PRO A 1012 43.17 6.73 33.56
N ASP A 1013 42.84 6.85 32.27
CA ASP A 1013 41.77 7.73 31.80
C ASP A 1013 40.40 7.11 32.08
N LEU A 1014 40.24 5.80 31.83
CA LEU A 1014 39.02 5.07 32.21
C LEU A 1014 38.83 5.02 33.74
N TYR A 1015 39.91 4.87 34.50
CA TYR A 1015 39.86 4.96 35.96
C TYR A 1015 39.38 6.35 36.43
N ALA A 1016 39.91 7.41 35.84
CA ALA A 1016 39.50 8.78 36.13
C ALA A 1016 38.02 9.02 35.76
N GLN A 1017 37.58 8.52 34.60
CA GLN A 1017 36.18 8.54 34.19
C GLN A 1017 35.28 7.82 35.19
N GLY A 1018 35.64 6.59 35.61
CA GLY A 1018 34.85 5.81 36.56
C GLY A 1018 34.77 6.41 37.96
N THR A 1019 35.70 7.29 38.32
CA THR A 1019 35.69 7.99 39.62
C THR A 1019 35.01 9.36 39.56
N LEU A 1020 35.13 10.09 38.45
CA LEU A 1020 34.67 11.48 38.32
C LEU A 1020 33.34 11.62 37.57
N LEU A 1021 33.07 10.85 36.51
CA LEU A 1021 31.79 10.93 35.80
C LEU A 1021 30.58 10.63 36.68
N PRO A 1022 30.60 9.67 37.64
CA PRO A 1022 29.47 9.50 38.57
C PRO A 1022 29.17 10.76 39.41
N SER A 1023 30.17 11.61 39.64
CA SER A 1023 29.98 12.88 40.36
C SER A 1023 29.34 13.96 39.49
N ALA A 1024 29.46 13.86 38.15
CA ALA A 1024 28.85 14.77 37.18
C ALA A 1024 27.48 14.26 36.73
N ALA A 1025 27.40 13.01 36.27
CA ALA A 1025 26.18 12.41 35.76
C ALA A 1025 25.24 11.96 36.88
N GLY A 1026 25.78 11.33 37.92
CA GLY A 1026 25.03 10.77 39.04
C GLY A 1026 25.38 9.31 39.32
N PRO A 1027 25.00 8.79 40.49
CA PRO A 1027 25.46 7.49 40.96
C PRO A 1027 24.61 6.30 40.46
N TYR A 1028 23.53 6.54 39.71
CA TYR A 1028 22.59 5.50 39.32
C TYR A 1028 22.98 4.83 37.99
N ASP A 1029 22.45 3.63 37.78
CA ASP A 1029 22.77 2.81 36.60
C ASP A 1029 22.17 3.40 35.33
N PHE A 1030 22.90 3.30 34.23
CA PHE A 1030 22.41 3.53 32.88
C PHE A 1030 21.83 2.21 32.38
N ARG A 1031 20.65 2.24 31.77
CA ARG A 1031 19.98 1.03 31.30
C ARG A 1031 20.02 0.96 29.78
N PHE A 1032 20.42 -0.18 29.25
CA PHE A 1032 20.47 -0.45 27.82
C PHE A 1032 19.61 -1.66 27.49
N ILE A 1033 18.86 -1.59 26.39
CA ILE A 1033 18.11 -2.72 25.82
C ILE A 1033 18.62 -2.91 24.40
N MET A 1034 19.26 -4.03 24.10
CA MET A 1034 19.99 -4.21 22.85
C MET A 1034 20.05 -5.68 22.41
N TYR A 1035 20.25 -5.91 21.12
CA TYR A 1035 20.63 -7.23 20.64
C TYR A 1035 22.07 -7.54 21.06
N ASP A 1036 22.31 -8.74 21.58
CA ASP A 1036 23.61 -9.13 22.12
C ASP A 1036 24.32 -10.13 21.19
N ALA A 1037 25.52 -10.56 21.59
CA ALA A 1037 26.32 -11.48 20.80
C ALA A 1037 25.62 -12.81 20.44
N ASN A 1038 24.56 -13.20 21.15
CA ASN A 1038 23.79 -14.42 20.88
C ASN A 1038 22.70 -14.22 19.83
N SER A 1039 22.14 -13.01 19.71
CA SER A 1039 21.08 -12.71 18.74
C SER A 1039 21.60 -12.15 17.41
N TYR A 1040 22.90 -11.88 17.30
CA TYR A 1040 23.53 -11.31 16.10
C TYR A 1040 23.08 -11.94 14.76
N GLU A 1041 23.25 -13.26 14.61
CA GLU A 1041 22.92 -13.97 13.35
C GLU A 1041 21.42 -13.97 13.04
N GLN A 1042 20.57 -13.96 14.06
CA GLN A 1042 19.12 -13.94 13.89
C GLN A 1042 18.65 -12.57 13.41
N THR A 1043 19.26 -11.50 13.92
CA THR A 1043 18.84 -10.11 13.66
C THR A 1043 19.39 -9.48 12.38
N ILE A 1044 20.35 -10.12 11.71
CA ILE A 1044 20.91 -9.66 10.43
C ILE A 1044 20.27 -10.36 9.23
N ASN A 1045 19.78 -11.58 9.43
CA ASN A 1045 19.14 -12.38 8.38
C ASN A 1045 17.60 -12.18 8.33
N GLN A 1046 17.07 -11.24 9.12
CA GLN A 1046 15.66 -10.88 9.27
C GLN A 1046 15.52 -9.38 8.98
#